data_AF-A0A9D4RA26-F1
#
_entry.id   AF-A0A9D4RA26-F1
#
_cell.length_a   1.000
_cell.length_b   1.000
_cell.length_c   1.000
_cell.angle_alpha   90.00
_cell.angle_beta   90.00
_cell.angle_gamma   90.00
#
_symmetry.space_group_name_H-M   'P 1'
#
loop_
_entity.id
_entity.type
_entity.pdbx_description
1 polymer ?
#
loop_
_entity_poly.entity_id
_entity_poly.type
_entity_poly.pdbx_seq_one_letter_code
_entity_poly.pdbx_strand_id
1 'polypeptide(L)'
;MLITLLVCLWIDSVKLNGSMCEIYSSLLNTMFKKACDKKGYFHSPPVKCFANTSHLRPHVATVDALAKAAFQFLFANKTEKTLVFSESELSAYLTDEQKDFSLNAGVLSEKKSFSRVSQSSKISFHHETMQEFLAAFHIANSANDTDAILNLLCKKRYCVLDLEHLFTFLCGLNVHVANRLLCTLNDNEINTEVSQSTIERSCRFHVKSDYEMKYILEEFDNRTVYQCLKQLVIIAGYTEAKANRHEDIHLNITDFLFSDNLNGNETTALKDLLLTNKSNVRTLIIDNNALHENDVLNVLASSAGLIETFCSIGNPEFCKALENTNVQTLALTKVVQSSHLFRTLHTLARLEYLFLDNCNIIDLTGFTRPPLLKTIRLKNCKCFPDGLRSLLINLSKQDRTVKCELLQCFVISNKDLKLMYPQMTMHTSVDSVKSFDMSNIQLKISKDSLGLYETLRDTSLRTLNVDEVIHASLLSETIPSLTKLAELRIVSFDFDRFDFQFPPSLKFVKFQNGMISSDWLFGTLVRLSKLGHSVRCLIFNCAVKSLEGTQLREKDMKPDYNLYDVSNIKLELKRTSLELYEALDNTNIRFLKCIDVYHVSRLLETSLSLTRLECLHFVATNFGTSEFRMPPSLRLAEFQRCSFSSEWLLKMLCNLASVDHTVHCILDSCAVQSLRDQEQTVSSLDVINLRSNDLFCDMSNIKLEIRKDCIGVFETLSGINIRMLMLKQVTNFSCVDQALPTLTKLEKLYIVGGTLASFDLQPHPSVKLFKFIRASCPSTWFRRFLVRLSTMQHLVKCCISKCDVTLDANFKETDSDSCGAVTETLPRSGTADITLEVAKDCPGLYKALRGTGITRLTISNAENGRLLSQTIPTISKLEELTITNAKLFNLDLPLSLRYVHFKQCSFPFHWLDRLFLKLSLFCHSVRCCIETCVVIDIGANKKTDSQFSAVVSDCRMAQIQLEVQKVSLELYEALCNQGIKIITVAEGDVILPS
;
A
#
# COMPACT_ATOMS: atom_id res chain seq x y z
N MET A 1 -23.75 32.85 21.37
CA MET A 1 -24.86 32.01 21.83
C MET A 1 -24.79 31.67 23.32
N LEU A 2 -23.66 31.14 23.84
CA LEU A 2 -23.46 30.88 25.28
C LEU A 2 -23.73 32.14 26.14
N ILE A 3 -23.31 33.32 25.69
CA ILE A 3 -23.60 34.61 26.37
C ILE A 3 -25.11 34.88 26.43
N THR A 4 -25.86 34.62 25.36
CA THR A 4 -27.33 34.79 25.32
C THR A 4 -28.03 33.79 26.25
N LEU A 5 -27.57 32.54 26.27
CA LEU A 5 -28.00 31.48 27.21
C LEU A 5 -27.78 31.90 28.67
N LEU A 6 -26.57 32.37 28.99
CA LEU A 6 -26.19 32.81 30.33
C LEU A 6 -26.99 34.05 30.75
N VAL A 7 -27.27 34.98 29.83
CA VAL A 7 -28.16 36.12 30.09
C VAL A 7 -29.60 35.67 30.39
N CYS A 8 -30.14 34.70 29.64
CA CYS A 8 -31.48 34.16 29.90
C CYS A 8 -31.59 33.48 31.28
N LEU A 9 -30.55 32.75 31.69
CA LEU A 9 -30.48 32.09 32.99
C LEU A 9 -30.24 33.05 34.15
N TRP A 10 -29.44 34.10 33.91
CA TRP A 10 -29.16 35.15 34.87
C TRP A 10 -30.41 35.99 35.19
N ILE A 11 -31.23 36.31 34.19
CA ILE A 11 -32.51 37.02 34.38
C ILE A 11 -33.44 36.26 35.36
N ASP A 12 -33.41 34.93 35.34
CA ASP A 12 -34.24 34.09 36.20
C ASP A 12 -33.58 33.77 37.57
N SER A 13 -32.43 34.40 37.88
CA SER A 13 -31.69 34.22 39.15
C SER A 13 -31.31 32.76 39.48
N VAL A 14 -31.07 31.95 38.45
CA VAL A 14 -30.70 30.53 38.63
C VAL A 14 -29.24 30.43 39.08
N LYS A 15 -28.99 29.78 40.23
CA LYS A 15 -27.62 29.40 40.62
C LYS A 15 -27.17 28.22 39.75
N LEU A 16 -26.10 28.40 38.98
CA LEU A 16 -25.50 27.38 38.13
C LEU A 16 -24.30 26.77 38.86
N ASN A 17 -24.20 25.43 38.97
CA ASN A 17 -23.07 24.77 39.64
C ASN A 17 -21.93 24.43 38.65
N GLY A 18 -21.98 24.96 37.43
CA GLY A 18 -20.87 24.94 36.46
C GLY A 18 -20.88 23.78 35.46
N SER A 19 -21.80 22.81 35.57
CA SER A 19 -21.91 21.70 34.61
C SER A 19 -22.72 22.10 33.36
N MET A 20 -22.34 21.57 32.19
CA MET A 20 -23.06 21.82 30.95
C MET A 20 -24.48 21.24 31.00
N CYS A 21 -24.67 20.07 31.62
CA CYS A 21 -25.98 19.45 31.79
C CYS A 21 -26.93 20.33 32.60
N GLU A 22 -26.45 20.93 33.69
CA GLU A 22 -27.26 21.82 34.52
C GLU A 22 -27.65 23.09 33.77
N ILE A 23 -26.74 23.66 32.97
CA ILE A 23 -27.01 24.85 32.17
C ILE A 23 -28.14 24.57 31.18
N TYR A 24 -28.04 23.49 30.40
CA TYR A 24 -29.04 23.15 29.39
C TYR A 24 -30.36 22.68 30.01
N SER A 25 -30.31 21.93 31.12
CA SER A 25 -31.50 21.57 31.90
C SER A 25 -32.21 22.81 32.44
N SER A 26 -31.45 23.76 33.00
CA SER A 26 -32.00 25.01 33.51
C SER A 26 -32.59 25.87 32.40
N LEU A 27 -31.93 25.92 31.24
CA LEU A 27 -32.42 26.66 30.09
C LEU A 27 -33.77 26.10 29.62
N LEU A 28 -33.84 24.78 29.42
CA LEU A 28 -35.04 24.12 28.95
C LEU A 28 -36.21 24.33 29.94
N ASN A 29 -35.94 24.29 31.24
CA ASN A 29 -36.92 24.60 32.28
C ASN A 29 -37.42 26.04 32.17
N THR A 30 -36.51 27.02 32.05
CA THR A 30 -36.86 28.44 31.88
C THR A 30 -37.70 28.67 30.62
N MET A 31 -37.35 28.03 29.51
CA MET A 31 -38.06 28.16 28.24
C MET A 31 -39.49 27.63 28.34
N PHE A 32 -39.67 26.44 28.92
CA PHE A 32 -41.00 25.88 29.13
C PHE A 32 -41.82 26.68 30.14
N LYS A 33 -41.21 27.14 31.24
CA LYS A 33 -41.89 28.00 32.21
C LYS A 33 -42.46 29.26 31.54
N LYS A 34 -41.65 29.97 30.76
CA LYS A 34 -42.09 31.17 30.02
C LYS A 34 -43.17 30.86 28.98
N ALA A 35 -43.13 29.69 28.35
CA ALA A 35 -44.17 29.24 27.42
C ALA A 35 -45.51 29.00 28.13
N CYS A 36 -45.48 28.37 29.29
CA CYS A 36 -46.65 28.14 30.14
C CYS A 36 -47.26 29.45 30.63
N ASP A 37 -46.42 30.37 31.12
CA ASP A 37 -46.84 31.70 31.58
C ASP A 37 -47.58 32.47 30.48
N LYS A 38 -47.07 32.44 29.24
CA LYS A 38 -47.71 33.09 28.08
C LYS A 38 -49.07 32.52 27.72
N LYS A 39 -49.28 31.21 27.93
CA LYS A 39 -50.54 30.52 27.58
C LYS A 39 -51.53 30.46 28.76
N GLY A 40 -51.21 31.05 29.91
CA GLY A 40 -52.06 31.04 31.10
C GLY A 40 -52.14 29.68 31.81
N TYR A 41 -51.21 28.77 31.52
CA TYR A 41 -51.15 27.47 32.17
C TYR A 41 -50.36 27.59 33.50
N PHE A 42 -51.09 27.84 34.60
CA PHE A 42 -50.74 27.70 36.03
C PHE A 42 -50.28 28.91 36.88
N HIS A 43 -51.00 29.04 38.00
CA HIS A 43 -50.57 29.49 39.32
C HIS A 43 -49.90 28.32 40.07
N SER A 44 -48.56 28.20 40.09
CA SER A 44 -47.85 27.25 40.95
C SER A 44 -46.40 27.71 41.20
N PRO A 45 -45.79 27.42 42.36
CA PRO A 45 -44.49 27.97 42.74
C PRO A 45 -43.32 27.41 41.89
N PRO A 46 -42.14 28.07 41.92
CA PRO A 46 -40.98 27.67 41.13
C PRO A 46 -40.36 26.36 41.63
N VAL A 47 -39.98 25.47 40.71
CA VAL A 47 -39.44 24.13 41.00
C VAL A 47 -37.92 24.11 40.90
N LYS A 48 -37.29 23.38 41.85
CA LYS A 48 -35.88 23.01 41.83
C LYS A 48 -35.70 21.72 41.02
N CYS A 49 -35.01 21.85 39.88
CA CYS A 49 -34.37 20.80 39.09
C CYS A 49 -35.29 19.81 38.32
N PHE A 50 -34.85 19.46 37.09
CA PHE A 50 -35.48 18.49 36.17
C PHE A 50 -35.64 17.07 36.76
N ALA A 51 -34.95 16.76 37.86
CA ALA A 51 -34.98 15.44 38.50
C ALA A 51 -36.24 15.13 39.32
N ASN A 52 -37.07 16.13 39.66
CA ASN A 52 -38.35 15.94 40.37
C ASN A 52 -39.51 16.49 39.52
N THR A 53 -40.00 15.66 38.59
CA THR A 53 -40.94 15.98 37.51
C THR A 53 -42.41 16.13 37.93
N SER A 54 -42.72 16.33 39.21
CA SER A 54 -44.12 16.35 39.71
C SER A 54 -44.98 17.49 39.15
N HIS A 55 -44.40 18.61 38.72
CA HIS A 55 -45.13 19.82 38.31
C HIS A 55 -45.11 20.08 36.79
N LEU A 56 -44.25 19.38 36.04
CA LEU A 56 -44.20 19.41 34.58
C LEU A 56 -45.17 18.40 33.93
N ARG A 57 -45.97 17.68 34.73
CA ARG A 57 -46.83 16.55 34.27
C ARG A 57 -47.62 16.78 32.97
N PRO A 58 -48.19 17.96 32.67
CA PRO A 58 -48.88 18.17 31.39
C PRO A 58 -47.96 18.19 30.16
N HIS A 59 -46.65 18.40 30.35
CA HIS A 59 -45.67 18.63 29.30
C HIS A 59 -44.49 17.64 29.31
N VAL A 60 -44.42 16.73 30.29
CA VAL A 60 -43.44 15.61 30.29
C VAL A 60 -43.54 14.83 28.98
N ALA A 61 -44.76 14.53 28.53
CA ALA A 61 -44.99 13.86 27.25
C ALA A 61 -44.43 14.66 26.05
N THR A 62 -44.47 16.00 26.11
CA THR A 62 -43.87 16.86 25.08
C THR A 62 -42.35 16.79 25.12
N VAL A 63 -41.74 16.84 26.31
CA VAL A 63 -40.28 16.73 26.46
C VAL A 63 -39.78 15.38 25.97
N ASP A 64 -40.46 14.30 26.35
CA ASP A 64 -40.11 12.94 25.93
C ASP A 64 -40.24 12.77 24.41
N ALA A 65 -41.33 13.26 23.81
CA ALA A 65 -41.53 13.24 22.36
C ALA A 65 -40.45 14.04 21.63
N LEU A 66 -40.09 15.21 22.16
CA LEU A 66 -39.11 16.12 21.58
C LEU A 66 -37.67 15.58 21.74
N ALA A 67 -37.36 14.94 22.87
CA ALA A 67 -36.11 14.23 23.11
C ALA A 67 -35.97 13.01 22.18
N LYS A 68 -37.05 12.24 21.98
CA LYS A 68 -37.09 11.14 21.01
C LYS A 68 -36.89 11.63 19.59
N ALA A 69 -37.53 12.73 19.19
CA ALA A 69 -37.34 13.36 17.88
C ALA A 69 -35.89 13.83 17.69
N ALA A 70 -35.30 14.49 18.70
CA ALA A 70 -33.92 14.95 18.67
C ALA A 70 -32.93 13.79 18.43
N PHE A 71 -33.11 12.69 19.17
CA PHE A 71 -32.36 11.45 18.98
C PHE A 71 -32.51 10.91 17.56
N GLN A 72 -33.74 10.73 17.08
CA GLN A 72 -33.99 10.17 15.75
C GLN A 72 -33.37 11.04 14.65
N PHE A 73 -33.53 12.36 14.68
CA PHE A 73 -32.93 13.25 13.69
C PHE A 73 -31.41 13.31 13.75
N LEU A 74 -30.82 13.13 14.95
CA LEU A 74 -29.36 13.06 15.10
C LEU A 74 -28.79 11.81 14.40
N PHE A 75 -29.56 10.72 14.32
CA PHE A 75 -29.10 9.42 13.80
C PHE A 75 -29.74 8.95 12.48
N ALA A 76 -30.80 9.61 12.00
CA ALA A 76 -31.53 9.24 10.79
C ALA A 76 -30.84 9.73 9.51
N ASN A 77 -30.04 10.80 9.56
CA ASN A 77 -29.50 11.41 8.36
C ASN A 77 -28.23 10.72 7.84
N LYS A 78 -28.37 10.16 6.63
CA LYS A 78 -27.26 9.80 5.76
C LYS A 78 -26.61 11.13 5.29
N THR A 79 -25.33 11.29 5.56
CA THR A 79 -24.39 12.25 4.97
C THR A 79 -24.30 13.71 5.48
N GLU A 80 -25.29 14.33 6.13
CA GLU A 80 -25.10 15.68 6.74
C GLU A 80 -25.91 15.87 8.02
N LYS A 81 -25.28 16.44 9.07
CA LYS A 81 -25.92 16.90 10.31
C LYS A 81 -26.86 18.07 10.02
N THR A 82 -28.00 17.80 9.42
CA THR A 82 -29.00 18.83 9.13
C THR A 82 -29.86 19.08 10.36
N LEU A 83 -29.68 20.25 10.98
CA LEU A 83 -30.54 20.76 12.07
C LEU A 83 -31.96 21.06 11.60
N VAL A 84 -32.23 20.92 10.30
CA VAL A 84 -33.44 21.35 9.62
C VAL A 84 -34.21 20.14 9.13
N PHE A 85 -35.47 20.03 9.52
CA PHE A 85 -36.38 18.97 9.18
C PHE A 85 -37.68 19.54 8.62
N SER A 86 -38.36 18.72 7.81
CA SER A 86 -39.69 19.01 7.30
C SER A 86 -40.75 18.84 8.40
N GLU A 87 -41.87 19.52 8.24
CA GLU A 87 -43.01 19.36 9.13
C GLU A 87 -43.55 17.92 9.15
N SER A 88 -43.56 17.24 8.00
CA SER A 88 -43.94 15.84 7.90
C SER A 88 -43.04 14.91 8.72
N GLU A 89 -41.73 15.15 8.72
CA GLU A 89 -40.78 14.35 9.51
C GLU A 89 -40.99 14.56 11.01
N LEU A 90 -41.26 15.79 11.44
CA LEU A 90 -41.51 16.10 12.85
C LEU A 90 -42.84 15.53 13.35
N SER A 91 -43.87 15.52 12.49
CA SER A 91 -45.21 15.01 12.82
C SER A 91 -45.23 13.51 13.15
N ALA A 92 -44.19 12.76 12.77
CA ALA A 92 -44.02 11.36 13.17
C ALA A 92 -43.71 11.19 14.67
N TYR A 93 -43.31 12.26 15.36
CA TYR A 93 -42.88 12.22 16.76
C TYR A 93 -43.67 13.15 17.67
N LEU A 94 -44.07 14.32 17.18
CA LEU A 94 -44.82 15.32 17.96
C LEU A 94 -46.23 15.49 17.38
N THR A 95 -47.23 15.59 18.26
CA THR A 95 -48.56 16.06 17.87
C THR A 95 -48.52 17.55 17.51
N ASP A 96 -49.53 18.06 16.79
CA ASP A 96 -49.59 19.48 16.44
C ASP A 96 -49.58 20.39 17.69
N GLU A 97 -50.26 19.99 18.76
CA GLU A 97 -50.23 20.72 20.04
C GLU A 97 -48.82 20.75 20.66
N GLN A 98 -48.10 19.64 20.60
CA GLN A 98 -46.73 19.53 21.11
C GLN A 98 -45.76 20.35 20.26
N LYS A 99 -45.91 20.33 18.94
CA LYS A 99 -45.14 21.14 17.98
C LYS A 99 -45.34 22.63 18.25
N ASP A 100 -46.59 23.07 18.34
CA ASP A 100 -46.92 24.47 18.58
C ASP A 100 -46.44 24.94 19.95
N PHE A 101 -46.55 24.10 20.98
CA PHE A 101 -45.99 24.41 22.29
C PHE A 101 -44.45 24.55 22.23
N SER A 102 -43.77 23.67 21.51
CA SER A 102 -42.31 23.68 21.38
C SER A 102 -41.79 24.87 20.59
N LEU A 103 -42.54 25.32 19.57
CA LEU A 103 -42.29 26.57 18.85
C LEU A 103 -42.52 27.79 19.75
N ASN A 104 -43.59 27.80 20.54
CA ASN A 104 -43.90 28.90 21.48
C ASN A 104 -42.88 28.99 22.64
N ALA A 105 -42.38 27.85 23.10
CA ALA A 105 -41.30 27.77 24.08
C ALA A 105 -39.94 28.19 23.50
N GLY A 106 -39.82 28.23 22.16
CA GLY A 106 -38.58 28.52 21.46
C GLY A 106 -37.60 27.35 21.44
N VAL A 107 -38.00 26.14 21.83
CA VAL A 107 -37.12 24.96 21.72
C VAL A 107 -36.91 24.59 20.25
N LEU A 108 -38.00 24.74 19.47
CA LEU A 108 -37.99 24.66 18.02
C LEU A 108 -38.12 26.06 17.40
N SER A 109 -37.60 26.19 16.20
CA SER A 109 -37.72 27.37 15.36
C SER A 109 -38.28 26.98 14.01
N GLU A 110 -39.18 27.81 13.47
CA GLU A 110 -39.75 27.61 12.14
C GLU A 110 -39.31 28.75 11.23
N LYS A 111 -38.73 28.40 10.07
CA LYS A 111 -38.46 29.31 8.98
C LYS A 111 -39.46 29.03 7.86
N LYS A 112 -40.38 29.97 7.64
CA LYS A 112 -41.32 29.91 6.52
C LYS A 112 -40.65 30.50 5.27
N SER A 113 -40.49 29.67 4.24
CA SER A 113 -40.11 30.16 2.91
C SER A 113 -41.36 30.64 2.18
N PHE A 114 -41.46 31.95 1.93
CA PHE A 114 -42.55 32.53 1.15
C PHE A 114 -42.27 32.53 -0.36
N SER A 115 -41.49 31.55 -0.85
CA SER A 115 -41.27 31.41 -2.29
C SER A 115 -42.60 31.11 -2.99
N ARG A 116 -42.87 31.79 -4.12
CA ARG A 116 -44.09 31.58 -4.91
C ARG A 116 -44.24 30.16 -5.47
N VAL A 117 -43.17 29.37 -5.47
CA VAL A 117 -43.08 28.05 -6.11
C VAL A 117 -43.27 26.91 -5.11
N SER A 118 -42.95 27.12 -3.83
CA SER A 118 -43.22 26.15 -2.75
C SER A 118 -43.32 26.86 -1.40
N GLN A 119 -44.49 26.83 -0.76
CA GLN A 119 -44.60 27.08 0.67
C GLN A 119 -44.01 25.88 1.40
N SER A 120 -42.78 26.00 1.89
CA SER A 120 -42.17 24.97 2.73
C SER A 120 -41.83 25.57 4.09
N SER A 121 -42.39 24.99 5.15
CA SER A 121 -41.97 25.21 6.53
C SER A 121 -40.72 24.37 6.79
N LYS A 122 -39.63 25.02 7.19
CA LYS A 122 -38.41 24.36 7.66
C LYS A 122 -38.35 24.53 9.17
N ILE A 123 -38.41 23.42 9.91
CA ILE A 123 -38.35 23.44 11.37
C ILE A 123 -36.94 23.01 11.79
N SER A 124 -36.38 23.66 12.81
CA SER A 124 -35.06 23.33 13.33
C SER A 124 -34.97 23.50 14.84
N PHE A 125 -34.12 22.71 15.49
CA PHE A 125 -33.66 23.05 16.84
C PHE A 125 -32.89 24.36 16.79
N HIS A 126 -32.97 25.16 17.86
CA HIS A 126 -32.25 26.44 17.90
C HIS A 126 -30.73 26.29 17.81
N HIS A 127 -30.17 25.17 18.27
CA HIS A 127 -28.76 24.86 18.17
C HIS A 127 -28.51 23.36 18.17
N GLU A 128 -27.39 22.95 17.57
CA GLU A 128 -26.91 21.56 17.55
C GLU A 128 -26.75 21.00 18.96
N THR A 129 -26.06 21.71 19.84
CA THR A 129 -25.88 21.30 21.24
C THR A 129 -27.20 21.13 22.01
N MET A 130 -28.27 21.87 21.65
CA MET A 130 -29.60 21.65 22.25
C MET A 130 -30.22 20.33 21.75
N GLN A 131 -30.07 20.02 20.47
CA GLN A 131 -30.46 18.72 19.92
C GLN A 131 -29.66 17.58 20.55
N GLU A 132 -28.33 17.74 20.71
CA GLU A 132 -27.46 16.76 21.38
C GLU A 132 -27.84 16.57 22.85
N PHE A 133 -28.16 17.64 23.58
CA PHE A 133 -28.66 17.55 24.96
C PHE A 133 -29.97 16.77 25.05
N LEU A 134 -30.95 17.07 24.20
CA LEU A 134 -32.24 16.39 24.17
C LEU A 134 -32.12 14.92 23.75
N ALA A 135 -31.23 14.63 22.80
CA ALA A 135 -30.89 13.26 22.43
C ALA A 135 -30.24 12.53 23.60
N ALA A 136 -29.29 13.14 24.31
CA ALA A 136 -28.68 12.55 25.51
C ALA A 136 -29.71 12.28 26.60
N PHE A 137 -30.65 13.20 26.81
CA PHE A 137 -31.76 13.04 27.74
C PHE A 137 -32.65 11.84 27.38
N HIS A 138 -32.97 11.65 26.11
CA HIS A 138 -33.73 10.48 25.65
C HIS A 138 -32.99 9.17 25.98
N ILE A 139 -31.70 9.09 25.66
CA ILE A 139 -30.89 7.89 25.89
C ILE A 139 -30.76 7.61 27.40
N ALA A 140 -30.48 8.64 28.20
CA ALA A 140 -30.33 8.55 29.65
C ALA A 140 -31.58 8.00 30.37
N ASN A 141 -32.77 8.26 29.81
CA ASN A 141 -34.05 7.82 30.35
C ASN A 141 -34.61 6.55 29.68
N SER A 142 -33.99 6.06 28.60
CA SER A 142 -34.44 4.86 27.89
C SER A 142 -33.79 3.60 28.48
N ALA A 143 -34.29 3.17 29.65
CA ALA A 143 -33.72 2.08 30.43
C ALA A 143 -33.62 0.73 29.69
N ASN A 144 -34.53 0.46 28.75
CA ASN A 144 -34.60 -0.84 28.05
C ASN A 144 -33.77 -0.90 26.75
N ASP A 145 -33.39 0.25 26.18
CA ASP A 145 -32.73 0.33 24.87
C ASP A 145 -31.29 0.88 24.95
N THR A 146 -30.80 1.20 26.15
CA THR A 146 -29.49 1.84 26.33
C THR A 146 -28.37 1.06 25.64
N ASP A 147 -28.31 -0.26 25.82
CA ASP A 147 -27.22 -1.07 25.24
C ASP A 147 -27.32 -1.17 23.72
N ALA A 148 -28.54 -1.26 23.17
CA ALA A 148 -28.75 -1.27 21.72
C ALA A 148 -28.33 0.08 21.11
N ILE A 149 -28.65 1.19 21.79
CA ILE A 149 -28.29 2.54 21.37
C ILE A 149 -26.78 2.76 21.47
N LEU A 150 -26.14 2.41 22.59
CA LEU A 150 -24.68 2.54 22.74
C LEU A 150 -23.94 1.71 21.69
N ASN A 151 -24.39 0.48 21.43
CA ASN A 151 -23.85 -0.34 20.35
C ASN A 151 -24.06 0.29 18.96
N LEU A 152 -25.20 0.95 18.72
CA LEU A 152 -25.46 1.67 17.48
C LEU A 152 -24.51 2.86 17.32
N LEU A 153 -24.28 3.63 18.39
CA LEU A 153 -23.32 4.75 18.40
C LEU A 153 -21.92 4.28 18.01
N CYS A 154 -21.47 3.16 18.59
CA CYS A 154 -20.16 2.59 18.27
C CYS A 154 -20.10 1.95 16.87
N LYS A 155 -21.20 1.39 16.36
CA LYS A 155 -21.25 0.76 15.03
C LYS A 155 -21.34 1.74 13.86
N LYS A 156 -22.05 2.88 14.02
CA LYS A 156 -22.39 3.76 12.89
C LYS A 156 -21.25 4.64 12.34
N ARG A 157 -19.99 4.38 12.67
CA ARG A 157 -18.82 5.18 12.23
C ARG A 157 -18.92 6.67 12.58
N TYR A 158 -19.83 7.09 13.45
CA TYR A 158 -19.76 8.44 13.99
C TYR A 158 -18.47 8.51 14.80
N CYS A 159 -17.58 9.39 14.40
CA CYS A 159 -16.40 9.66 15.19
C CYS A 159 -16.88 10.13 16.57
N VAL A 160 -16.30 9.63 17.65
CA VAL A 160 -16.60 10.05 19.03
C VAL A 160 -16.59 11.59 19.13
N LEU A 161 -15.78 12.20 18.28
CA LEU A 161 -15.55 13.63 18.18
C LEU A 161 -16.64 14.41 17.43
N ASP A 162 -17.40 13.75 16.55
CA ASP A 162 -18.57 14.40 15.93
C ASP A 162 -19.73 14.49 16.92
N LEU A 163 -19.76 13.72 18.01
CA LEU A 163 -20.86 13.70 18.99
C LEU A 163 -20.35 14.04 20.40
N GLU A 164 -19.32 14.88 20.50
CA GLU A 164 -18.66 15.21 21.77
C GLU A 164 -19.66 15.68 22.85
N HIS A 165 -20.52 16.67 22.56
CA HIS A 165 -21.44 17.15 23.59
C HIS A 165 -22.51 16.12 23.94
N LEU A 166 -22.93 15.26 23.01
CA LEU A 166 -23.85 14.16 23.32
C LEU A 166 -23.23 13.27 24.40
N PHE A 167 -21.96 12.88 24.23
CA PHE A 167 -21.26 12.06 25.22
C PHE A 167 -21.07 12.79 26.55
N THR A 168 -20.69 14.06 26.52
CA THR A 168 -20.58 14.90 27.73
C THR A 168 -21.92 14.96 28.46
N PHE A 169 -23.03 15.22 27.76
CA PHE A 169 -24.36 15.27 28.37
C PHE A 169 -24.79 13.92 28.94
N LEU A 170 -24.51 12.81 28.24
CA LEU A 170 -24.80 11.47 28.76
C LEU A 170 -24.08 11.22 30.09
N CYS A 171 -22.82 11.67 30.19
CA CYS A 171 -22.02 11.51 31.38
C CYS A 171 -22.58 12.29 32.58
N GLY A 172 -23.10 13.50 32.37
CA GLY A 172 -23.72 14.29 33.44
C GLY A 172 -25.16 13.87 33.79
N LEU A 173 -25.92 13.32 32.83
CA LEU A 173 -27.33 12.98 33.03
C LEU A 173 -27.56 11.64 33.76
N ASN A 174 -26.75 10.60 33.49
CA ASN A 174 -26.96 9.28 34.10
C ASN A 174 -25.64 8.51 34.27
N VAL A 175 -25.21 8.30 35.53
CA VAL A 175 -23.97 7.60 35.89
C VAL A 175 -23.86 6.19 35.31
N HIS A 176 -24.96 5.44 35.25
CA HIS A 176 -24.92 4.06 34.75
C HIS A 176 -24.76 4.01 33.23
N VAL A 177 -25.28 5.02 32.52
CA VAL A 177 -25.09 5.17 31.08
C VAL A 177 -23.68 5.70 30.80
N ALA A 178 -23.19 6.65 31.62
CA ALA A 178 -21.83 7.18 31.57
C ALA A 178 -20.78 6.07 31.70
N ASN A 179 -20.87 5.25 32.74
CA ASN A 179 -19.97 4.13 32.98
C ASN A 179 -19.96 3.15 31.79
N ARG A 180 -21.15 2.76 31.31
CA ARG A 180 -21.25 1.84 30.16
C ARG A 180 -20.68 2.45 28.88
N LEU A 181 -20.99 3.71 28.60
CA LEU A 181 -20.47 4.43 27.44
C LEU A 181 -18.95 4.50 27.47
N LEU A 182 -18.37 4.95 28.58
CA LEU A 182 -16.93 5.14 28.71
C LEU A 182 -16.18 3.80 28.62
N CYS A 183 -16.71 2.73 29.22
CA CYS A 183 -16.18 1.38 29.03
C CYS A 183 -16.26 0.92 27.55
N THR A 184 -17.40 1.14 26.90
CA THR A 184 -17.59 0.74 25.49
C THR A 184 -16.67 1.54 24.56
N LEU A 185 -16.44 2.82 24.83
CA LEU A 185 -15.48 3.63 24.11
C LEU A 185 -14.06 3.08 24.30
N ASN A 186 -13.70 2.69 25.53
CA ASN A 186 -12.39 2.15 25.84
C ASN A 186 -12.13 0.79 25.16
N ASP A 187 -13.08 -0.14 25.23
CA ASP A 187 -12.94 -1.52 24.75
C ASP A 187 -12.93 -1.65 23.21
N ASN A 188 -13.54 -0.69 22.51
CA ASN A 188 -13.49 -0.67 21.06
C ASN A 188 -12.14 -0.12 20.59
N GLU A 189 -11.20 -1.02 20.25
CA GLU A 189 -10.08 -0.71 19.35
C GLU A 189 -10.67 -0.46 17.95
N ILE A 190 -11.11 0.76 17.71
CA ILE A 190 -11.76 1.08 16.44
C ILE A 190 -10.68 1.08 15.33
N ASN A 191 -10.62 -0.02 14.57
CA ASN A 191 -9.87 -0.17 13.31
C ASN A 191 -10.39 0.73 12.17
N THR A 192 -11.05 1.84 12.48
CA THR A 192 -11.59 2.73 11.44
C THR A 192 -10.54 3.72 11.00
N GLU A 193 -10.33 3.78 9.69
CA GLU A 193 -9.77 4.94 9.02
C GLU A 193 -10.63 6.17 9.36
N VAL A 194 -10.18 6.99 10.30
CA VAL A 194 -10.81 8.26 10.63
C VAL A 194 -10.40 9.26 9.54
N SER A 195 -11.37 9.91 8.90
CA SER A 195 -11.07 10.94 7.91
C SER A 195 -10.36 12.12 8.56
N GLN A 196 -9.31 12.61 7.89
CA GLN A 196 -8.52 13.76 8.32
C GLN A 196 -9.41 15.00 8.60
N SER A 197 -10.48 15.20 7.83
CA SER A 197 -11.45 16.29 8.05
C SER A 197 -12.16 16.24 9.40
N THR A 198 -12.37 15.05 9.96
CA THR A 198 -13.00 14.88 11.28
C THR A 198 -12.01 15.18 12.39
N ILE A 199 -10.77 14.70 12.25
CA ILE A 199 -9.67 15.03 13.17
C ILE A 199 -9.45 16.55 13.17
N GLU A 200 -9.43 17.17 11.99
CA GLU A 200 -9.24 18.61 11.84
C GLU A 200 -10.35 19.40 12.53
N ARG A 201 -11.62 19.03 12.31
CA ARG A 201 -12.77 19.69 12.94
C ARG A 201 -12.67 19.66 14.47
N SER A 202 -12.30 18.51 15.04
CA SER A 202 -12.23 18.31 16.48
C SER A 202 -10.98 18.93 17.12
N CYS A 203 -9.83 18.91 16.43
CA CYS A 203 -8.65 19.64 16.86
C CYS A 203 -8.93 21.15 16.98
N ARG A 204 -9.74 21.75 16.11
CA ARG A 204 -10.10 23.18 16.22
C ARG A 204 -10.84 23.54 17.51
N PHE A 205 -11.48 22.58 18.19
CA PHE A 205 -12.15 22.83 19.46
C PHE A 205 -11.18 22.80 20.65
N HIS A 206 -10.12 22.00 20.58
CA HIS A 206 -9.19 21.79 21.70
C HIS A 206 -7.83 22.48 21.53
N VAL A 207 -7.46 22.87 20.30
CA VAL A 207 -6.17 23.51 19.99
C VAL A 207 -6.40 25.00 19.80
N LYS A 208 -5.64 25.82 20.54
CA LYS A 208 -5.82 27.28 20.60
C LYS A 208 -5.36 28.03 19.34
N SER A 209 -4.54 27.39 18.50
CA SER A 209 -3.99 28.01 17.28
C SER A 209 -3.95 27.06 16.08
N ASP A 210 -4.18 27.61 14.88
CA ASP A 210 -4.05 26.87 13.61
C ASP A 210 -2.63 26.34 13.37
N TYR A 211 -1.62 26.97 13.98
CA TYR A 211 -0.22 26.57 13.86
C TYR A 211 0.09 25.28 14.65
N GLU A 212 -0.35 25.19 15.91
CA GLU A 212 -0.23 23.98 16.73
C GLU A 212 -1.00 22.81 16.11
N MET A 213 -2.16 23.10 15.53
CA MET A 213 -2.98 22.12 14.83
C MET A 213 -2.24 21.54 13.61
N LYS A 214 -1.61 22.40 12.80
CA LYS A 214 -0.80 21.97 11.66
C LYS A 214 0.39 21.13 12.11
N TYR A 215 1.07 21.53 13.18
CA TYR A 215 2.20 20.78 13.75
C TYR A 215 1.78 19.39 14.22
N ILE A 216 0.67 19.27 14.95
CA ILE A 216 0.18 17.98 15.45
C ILE A 216 -0.22 17.04 14.29
N LEU A 217 -0.85 17.57 13.24
CA LEU A 217 -1.26 16.80 12.07
C LEU A 217 -0.10 16.40 11.15
N GLU A 218 0.99 17.17 11.13
CA GLU A 218 2.18 16.86 10.33
C GLU A 218 3.14 15.89 11.04
N GLU A 219 3.19 15.93 12.39
CA GLU A 219 4.17 15.17 13.17
C GLU A 219 3.64 13.80 13.67
N PHE A 220 2.33 13.67 13.88
CA PHE A 220 1.72 12.43 14.40
C PHE A 220 0.83 11.75 13.36
N ASP A 221 0.78 10.41 13.38
CA ASP A 221 -0.17 9.69 12.53
C ASP A 221 -1.63 9.90 13.01
N ASN A 222 -2.58 9.75 12.08
CA ASN A 222 -4.01 9.95 12.36
C ASN A 222 -4.52 9.07 13.50
N ARG A 223 -3.90 7.89 13.72
CA ARG A 223 -4.28 6.96 14.79
C ARG A 223 -3.93 7.54 16.16
N THR A 224 -2.74 8.12 16.30
CA THR A 224 -2.26 8.74 17.53
C THR A 224 -3.11 9.96 17.88
N VAL A 225 -3.34 10.85 16.91
CA VAL A 225 -4.18 12.04 17.12
C VAL A 225 -5.60 11.66 17.52
N TYR A 226 -6.17 10.63 16.89
CA TYR A 226 -7.49 10.12 17.26
C TYR A 226 -7.55 9.58 18.70
N GLN A 227 -6.52 8.86 19.15
CA GLN A 227 -6.46 8.37 20.53
C GLN A 227 -6.38 9.53 21.54
N CYS A 228 -5.61 10.58 21.24
CA CYS A 228 -5.56 11.79 22.08
C CYS A 228 -6.93 12.46 22.18
N LEU A 229 -7.61 12.64 21.05
CA LEU A 229 -8.93 13.26 21.03
C LEU A 229 -9.98 12.39 21.76
N LYS A 230 -9.92 11.07 21.60
CA LYS A 230 -10.75 10.12 22.37
C LYS A 230 -10.54 10.27 23.88
N GLN A 231 -9.29 10.40 24.32
CA GLN A 231 -8.96 10.62 25.74
C GLN A 231 -9.51 11.95 26.26
N LEU A 232 -9.46 13.03 25.46
CA LEU A 232 -10.06 14.31 25.84
C LEU A 232 -11.56 14.20 26.04
N VAL A 233 -12.29 13.49 25.17
CA VAL A 233 -13.73 13.25 25.36
C VAL A 233 -14.02 12.44 26.62
N ILE A 234 -13.17 11.44 26.94
CA ILE A 234 -13.29 10.67 28.19
C ILE A 234 -13.07 11.57 29.41
N ILE A 235 -12.06 12.45 29.38
CA ILE A 235 -11.78 13.40 30.47
C ILE A 235 -12.91 14.41 30.63
N ALA A 236 -13.42 14.96 29.52
CA ALA A 236 -14.56 15.88 29.53
C ALA A 236 -15.82 15.21 30.11
N GLY A 237 -16.12 13.98 29.69
CA GLY A 237 -17.21 13.18 30.23
C GLY A 237 -17.06 12.90 31.73
N TYR A 238 -15.87 12.49 32.17
CA TYR A 238 -15.59 12.27 33.60
C TYR A 238 -15.72 13.56 34.43
N THR A 239 -15.21 14.67 33.92
CA THR A 239 -15.30 15.99 34.57
C THR A 239 -16.75 16.42 34.73
N GLU A 240 -17.54 16.28 33.66
CA GLU A 240 -18.96 16.60 33.67
C GLU A 240 -19.72 15.69 34.64
N ALA A 241 -19.43 14.40 34.67
CA ALA A 241 -20.09 13.48 35.58
C ALA A 241 -19.77 13.80 37.06
N LYS A 242 -18.51 14.11 37.36
CA LYS A 242 -18.10 14.55 38.70
C LYS A 242 -18.77 15.88 39.10
N ALA A 243 -18.88 16.83 38.17
CA ALA A 243 -19.60 18.09 38.40
C ALA A 243 -21.08 17.85 38.76
N ASN A 244 -21.68 16.79 38.22
CA ASN A 244 -23.04 16.35 38.53
C ASN A 244 -23.12 15.34 39.70
N ARG A 245 -22.05 15.20 40.50
CA ARG A 245 -21.95 14.36 41.72
C ARG A 245 -22.04 12.85 41.48
N HIS A 246 -21.63 12.39 40.30
CA HIS A 246 -21.47 10.97 40.02
C HIS A 246 -20.08 10.51 40.46
N GLU A 247 -19.92 10.17 41.73
CA GLU A 247 -18.62 9.78 42.33
C GLU A 247 -18.20 8.34 42.01
N ASP A 248 -19.15 7.47 41.61
CA ASP A 248 -18.94 6.02 41.41
C ASP A 248 -18.47 5.65 39.98
N ILE A 249 -17.74 6.54 39.31
CA ILE A 249 -17.27 6.29 37.93
C ILE A 249 -15.91 5.58 37.95
N HIS A 250 -15.89 4.36 37.41
CA HIS A 250 -14.69 3.53 37.31
C HIS A 250 -14.31 3.34 35.84
N LEU A 251 -13.06 3.63 35.49
CA LEU A 251 -12.58 3.62 34.10
C LEU A 251 -11.35 2.72 33.96
N ASN A 252 -11.48 1.63 33.22
CA ASN A 252 -10.38 0.70 33.00
C ASN A 252 -9.42 1.17 31.88
N ILE A 253 -8.84 2.36 32.03
CA ILE A 253 -7.94 2.94 31.02
C ILE A 253 -6.53 2.40 31.23
N THR A 254 -5.98 1.75 30.22
CA THR A 254 -4.63 1.16 30.27
C THR A 254 -3.54 2.10 29.77
N ASP A 255 -3.87 3.06 28.90
CA ASP A 255 -2.87 3.89 28.21
C ASP A 255 -3.25 5.37 28.22
N PHE A 256 -2.31 6.22 28.62
CA PHE A 256 -2.49 7.68 28.73
C PHE A 256 -1.49 8.44 27.87
N LEU A 257 -1.97 9.44 27.14
CA LEU A 257 -1.15 10.39 26.39
C LEU A 257 -1.52 11.82 26.80
N PHE A 258 -0.55 12.57 27.33
CA PHE A 258 -0.75 13.91 27.85
C PHE A 258 -0.25 14.97 26.89
N SER A 259 -0.97 16.09 26.82
CA SER A 259 -0.51 17.32 26.16
C SER A 259 -0.59 18.49 27.14
N ASP A 260 0.25 19.50 26.92
CA ASP A 260 0.38 20.72 27.73
C ASP A 260 -0.88 21.61 27.80
N ASN A 261 -2.01 21.22 27.19
CA ASN A 261 -3.20 22.07 27.02
C ASN A 261 -4.36 21.80 27.99
N LEU A 262 -4.22 20.89 28.95
CA LEU A 262 -5.29 20.62 29.93
C LEU A 262 -5.56 21.84 30.80
N ASN A 263 -6.82 22.22 30.95
CA ASN A 263 -7.22 23.25 31.90
C ASN A 263 -7.20 22.71 33.35
N GLY A 264 -7.24 23.59 34.36
CA GLY A 264 -7.11 23.18 35.76
C GLY A 264 -8.14 22.14 36.23
N ASN A 265 -9.35 22.14 35.66
CA ASN A 265 -10.38 21.15 35.98
C ASN A 265 -10.07 19.79 35.34
N GLU A 266 -9.64 19.78 34.07
CA GLU A 266 -9.23 18.58 33.35
C GLU A 266 -7.99 17.94 34.01
N THR A 267 -7.03 18.75 34.45
CA THR A 267 -5.84 18.27 35.18
C THR A 267 -6.24 17.64 36.52
N THR A 268 -7.19 18.24 37.25
CA THR A 268 -7.68 17.69 38.52
C THR A 268 -8.46 16.39 38.30
N ALA A 269 -9.36 16.38 37.31
CA ALA A 269 -10.11 15.20 36.89
C ALA A 269 -9.17 14.06 36.49
N LEU A 270 -8.13 14.36 35.74
CA LEU A 270 -7.10 13.40 35.35
C LEU A 270 -6.33 12.87 36.56
N LYS A 271 -5.94 13.73 37.50
CA LYS A 271 -5.28 13.29 38.76
C LYS A 271 -6.16 12.29 39.49
N ASP A 272 -7.44 12.60 39.67
CA ASP A 272 -8.38 11.71 40.35
C ASP A 272 -8.57 10.39 39.60
N LEU A 273 -8.60 10.44 38.26
CA LEU A 273 -8.74 9.26 37.41
C LEU A 273 -7.50 8.36 37.48
N LEU A 274 -6.30 8.94 37.49
CA LEU A 274 -5.04 8.20 37.68
C LEU A 274 -4.94 7.61 39.08
N LEU A 275 -5.37 8.36 40.11
CA LEU A 275 -5.34 7.90 41.50
C LEU A 275 -6.37 6.79 41.78
N THR A 276 -7.50 6.80 41.08
CA THR A 276 -8.54 5.77 41.21
C THR A 276 -8.19 4.50 40.43
N ASN A 277 -7.40 4.58 39.36
CA ASN A 277 -7.06 3.45 38.47
C ASN A 277 -5.60 2.97 38.56
N LYS A 278 -4.94 3.20 39.71
CA LYS A 278 -3.50 2.95 39.94
C LYS A 278 -2.99 1.58 39.50
N SER A 279 -3.80 0.51 39.59
CA SER A 279 -3.36 -0.85 39.27
C SER A 279 -3.35 -1.19 37.77
N ASN A 280 -3.96 -0.37 36.92
CA ASN A 280 -4.30 -0.76 35.55
C ASN A 280 -3.54 0.03 34.46
N VAL A 281 -2.74 1.03 34.85
CA VAL A 281 -1.95 1.87 33.92
C VAL A 281 -0.74 1.10 33.39
N ARG A 282 -0.69 0.87 32.07
CA ARG A 282 0.41 0.20 31.36
C ARG A 282 1.39 1.16 30.69
N THR A 283 0.87 2.26 30.13
CA THR A 283 1.65 3.26 29.39
C THR A 283 1.30 4.68 29.82
N LEU A 284 2.31 5.52 30.09
CA LEU A 284 2.15 6.88 30.58
C LEU A 284 3.09 7.84 29.81
N ILE A 285 2.53 8.70 28.94
CA ILE A 285 3.30 9.67 28.15
C ILE A 285 3.00 11.08 28.65
N ILE A 286 3.93 11.72 29.37
CA ILE A 286 3.75 13.05 30.01
C ILE A 286 4.46 14.15 29.22
N ASP A 287 3.69 15.18 28.82
CA ASP A 287 4.21 16.46 28.35
C ASP A 287 4.40 17.46 29.52
N ASN A 288 5.39 18.33 29.37
CA ASN A 288 6.26 18.85 30.43
C ASN A 288 5.65 19.84 31.42
N ASN A 289 4.41 20.30 31.24
CA ASN A 289 3.84 21.32 32.13
C ASN A 289 2.56 20.88 32.86
N ALA A 290 2.06 19.67 32.61
CA ALA A 290 0.73 19.27 33.07
C ALA A 290 0.66 18.77 34.53
N LEU A 291 1.74 18.20 35.08
CA LEU A 291 1.74 17.56 36.41
C LEU A 291 2.95 17.98 37.26
N HIS A 292 2.71 18.17 38.57
CA HIS A 292 3.77 18.44 39.52
C HIS A 292 4.65 17.19 39.70
N GLU A 293 5.96 17.36 39.86
CA GLU A 293 6.95 16.28 39.90
C GLU A 293 6.63 15.17 40.92
N ASN A 294 6.16 15.56 42.11
CA ASN A 294 5.71 14.62 43.16
C ASN A 294 4.51 13.75 42.74
N ASP A 295 3.61 14.26 41.89
CA ASP A 295 2.44 13.50 41.42
C ASP A 295 2.89 12.39 40.46
N VAL A 296 3.86 12.69 39.59
CA VAL A 296 4.47 11.71 38.68
C VAL A 296 5.21 10.63 39.48
N LEU A 297 5.99 11.03 40.48
CA LEU A 297 6.70 10.10 41.36
C LEU A 297 5.75 9.18 42.13
N ASN A 298 4.61 9.68 42.63
CA ASN A 298 3.61 8.87 43.32
C ASN A 298 2.95 7.82 42.40
N VAL A 299 2.72 8.18 41.13
CA VAL A 299 2.19 7.25 40.12
C VAL A 299 3.23 6.19 39.76
N LEU A 300 4.49 6.59 39.52
CA LEU A 300 5.59 5.70 39.15
C LEU A 300 6.00 4.74 40.28
N ALA A 301 6.04 5.20 41.53
CA ALA A 301 6.41 4.38 42.69
C ALA A 301 5.43 3.23 42.96
N SER A 302 4.21 3.31 42.42
CA SER A 302 3.12 2.36 42.68
C SER A 302 2.85 1.41 41.52
N SER A 303 3.48 1.61 40.35
CA SER A 303 3.20 0.88 39.11
C SER A 303 4.31 -0.12 38.77
N ALA A 304 4.17 -1.35 39.30
CA ALA A 304 5.07 -2.46 39.00
C ALA A 304 4.82 -3.01 37.58
N GLY A 305 5.37 -2.38 36.55
CA GLY A 305 5.30 -2.92 35.18
C GLY A 305 5.30 -1.93 34.02
N LEU A 306 5.72 -0.68 34.20
CA LEU A 306 5.83 0.29 33.09
C LEU A 306 6.82 -0.18 32.01
N ILE A 307 6.36 -0.22 30.76
CA ILE A 307 7.12 -0.69 29.59
C ILE A 307 7.82 0.48 28.88
N GLU A 308 7.25 1.68 28.90
CA GLU A 308 7.79 2.90 28.26
C GLU A 308 7.54 4.15 29.12
N THR A 309 8.57 5.01 29.24
CA THR A 309 8.49 6.25 30.02
C THR A 309 9.16 7.40 29.26
N PHE A 310 8.42 8.50 29.02
CA PHE A 310 8.92 9.74 28.42
C PHE A 310 8.88 10.86 29.48
N CYS A 311 10.02 11.49 29.80
CA CYS A 311 10.12 12.49 30.87
C CYS A 311 11.15 13.59 30.57
N SER A 312 10.86 14.85 30.92
CA SER A 312 11.91 15.87 31.14
C SER A 312 12.09 16.07 32.64
N ILE A 313 13.23 15.64 33.19
CA ILE A 313 13.50 15.78 34.63
C ILE A 313 15.00 16.03 34.85
N GLY A 314 15.30 17.04 35.69
CA GLY A 314 16.63 17.33 36.22
C GLY A 314 16.89 16.79 37.63
N ASN A 315 16.04 15.92 38.18
CA ASN A 315 16.10 15.48 39.57
C ASN A 315 16.93 14.18 39.76
N PRO A 316 17.94 14.18 40.65
CA PRO A 316 18.72 12.99 41.01
C PRO A 316 17.89 11.83 41.59
N GLU A 317 16.79 12.10 42.30
CA GLU A 317 15.94 11.06 42.89
C GLU A 317 15.17 10.26 41.83
N PHE A 318 14.79 10.91 40.72
CA PHE A 318 14.20 10.25 39.57
C PHE A 318 15.16 9.24 38.92
N CYS A 319 16.46 9.58 38.84
CA CYS A 319 17.48 8.69 38.29
C CYS A 319 17.65 7.42 39.15
N LYS A 320 17.57 7.54 40.49
CA LYS A 320 17.58 6.38 41.41
C LYS A 320 16.32 5.52 41.28
N ALA A 321 15.16 6.12 41.02
CA ALA A 321 13.93 5.36 40.79
C ALA A 321 14.00 4.52 39.50
N LEU A 322 14.63 5.07 38.44
CA LEU A 322 14.83 4.38 37.17
C LEU A 322 15.77 3.17 37.27
N GLU A 323 16.77 3.19 38.16
CA GLU A 323 17.73 2.09 38.35
C GLU A 323 17.07 0.73 38.70
N ASN A 324 15.85 0.76 39.22
CA ASN A 324 15.08 -0.44 39.59
C ASN A 324 14.01 -0.84 38.54
N THR A 325 13.97 -0.19 37.38
CA THR A 325 12.93 -0.40 36.35
C THR A 325 13.46 -1.02 35.05
N ASN A 326 12.67 -1.85 34.38
CA ASN A 326 13.03 -2.53 33.12
C ASN A 326 12.68 -1.67 31.88
N VAL A 327 13.31 -0.49 31.75
CA VAL A 327 13.01 0.45 30.65
C VAL A 327 13.74 0.07 29.35
N GLN A 328 13.01 -0.06 28.24
CA GLN A 328 13.56 -0.35 26.90
C GLN A 328 13.84 0.89 26.04
N THR A 329 13.08 1.97 26.26
CA THR A 329 13.13 3.25 25.52
C THR A 329 13.24 4.41 26.49
N LEU A 330 14.23 5.30 26.32
CA LEU A 330 14.41 6.48 27.16
C LEU A 330 14.53 7.76 26.31
N ALA A 331 13.64 8.71 26.56
CA ALA A 331 13.66 10.04 25.96
C ALA A 331 13.79 11.11 27.06
N LEU A 332 14.82 11.96 26.95
CA LEU A 332 15.13 13.02 27.90
C LEU A 332 15.15 14.37 27.19
N THR A 333 14.50 15.37 27.79
CA THR A 333 14.48 16.76 27.29
C THR A 333 15.05 17.69 28.37
N LYS A 334 15.83 18.71 28.01
CA LYS A 334 16.36 19.78 28.91
C LYS A 334 17.15 19.26 30.14
N VAL A 335 18.10 18.35 29.95
CA VAL A 335 19.01 17.96 31.04
C VAL A 335 20.00 19.11 31.31
N VAL A 336 19.86 19.76 32.47
CA VAL A 336 20.84 20.70 33.01
C VAL A 336 21.87 19.89 33.80
N GLN A 337 23.07 19.75 33.23
CA GLN A 337 24.29 19.23 33.87
C GLN A 337 24.09 18.21 35.01
N SER A 338 24.15 16.93 34.67
CA SER A 338 24.20 15.86 35.67
C SER A 338 25.26 14.85 35.29
N SER A 339 26.40 14.89 35.99
CA SER A 339 27.38 13.80 36.00
C SER A 339 26.77 12.47 36.48
N HIS A 340 25.61 12.52 37.14
CA HIS A 340 24.83 11.36 37.57
C HIS A 340 24.10 10.66 36.41
N LEU A 341 23.63 11.38 35.38
CA LEU A 341 22.96 10.78 34.22
C LEU A 341 23.86 9.73 33.54
N PHE A 342 25.17 9.99 33.50
CA PHE A 342 26.14 9.09 32.91
C PHE A 342 26.35 7.79 33.70
N ARG A 343 26.34 7.84 35.04
CA ARG A 343 26.37 6.62 35.86
C ARG A 343 25.10 5.80 35.67
N THR A 344 23.95 6.46 35.54
CA THR A 344 22.65 5.80 35.35
C THR A 344 22.48 5.23 33.93
N LEU A 345 22.98 5.89 32.88
CA LEU A 345 23.00 5.31 31.53
C LEU A 345 23.93 4.09 31.45
N HIS A 346 25.00 4.05 32.25
CA HIS A 346 25.92 2.92 32.32
C HIS A 346 25.31 1.67 32.98
N THR A 347 24.28 1.81 33.83
CA THR A 347 23.56 0.69 34.46
C THR A 347 22.41 0.14 33.59
N LEU A 348 21.95 0.89 32.59
CA LEU A 348 20.87 0.49 31.68
C LEU A 348 21.37 -0.42 30.55
N ALA A 349 21.70 -1.67 30.88
CA ALA A 349 22.24 -2.66 29.95
C ALA A 349 21.30 -3.06 28.78
N ARG A 350 20.02 -2.68 28.83
CA ARG A 350 18.97 -3.07 27.86
C ARG A 350 18.41 -1.92 27.02
N LEU A 351 18.99 -0.73 27.08
CA LEU A 351 18.47 0.43 26.36
C LEU A 351 18.64 0.23 24.83
N GLU A 352 17.53 0.20 24.09
CA GLU A 352 17.54 0.07 22.64
C GLU A 352 17.41 1.43 21.91
N TYR A 353 16.80 2.42 22.56
CA TYR A 353 16.53 3.75 21.98
C TYR A 353 16.89 4.87 22.98
N LEU A 354 17.72 5.82 22.54
CA LEU A 354 18.11 7.00 23.32
C LEU A 354 17.77 8.29 22.56
N PHE A 355 16.85 9.10 23.10
CA PHE A 355 16.51 10.42 22.58
C PHE A 355 16.93 11.50 23.58
N LEU A 356 17.80 12.43 23.17
CA LEU A 356 18.23 13.58 23.97
C LEU A 356 17.85 14.86 23.24
N ASP A 357 17.07 15.76 23.86
CA ASP A 357 16.70 17.06 23.28
C ASP A 357 17.05 18.23 24.23
N ASN A 358 17.65 19.31 23.72
CA ASN A 358 18.07 20.50 24.48
C ASN A 358 19.04 20.22 25.64
N CYS A 359 19.95 19.26 25.51
CA CYS A 359 20.96 18.96 26.54
C CYS A 359 22.16 19.92 26.46
N ASN A 360 22.50 20.56 27.57
CA ASN A 360 23.67 21.43 27.69
C ASN A 360 24.92 20.62 28.08
N ILE A 361 25.92 20.60 27.18
CA ILE A 361 27.28 20.06 27.38
C ILE A 361 27.26 18.56 27.75
N ILE A 362 27.28 17.71 26.73
CA ILE A 362 27.32 16.25 26.87
C ILE A 362 28.77 15.75 26.79
N ASP A 363 29.34 15.34 27.93
CA ASP A 363 30.62 14.62 27.97
C ASP A 363 30.42 13.12 27.75
N LEU A 364 30.47 12.70 26.49
CA LEU A 364 30.29 11.31 26.07
C LEU A 364 31.55 10.43 26.24
N THR A 365 32.63 10.94 26.83
CA THR A 365 33.91 10.21 26.91
C THR A 365 33.88 8.99 27.85
N GLY A 366 32.85 8.88 28.72
CA GLY A 366 32.72 7.81 29.73
C GLY A 366 32.14 6.47 29.26
N PHE A 367 31.71 6.31 28.00
CA PHE A 367 31.17 5.04 27.49
C PHE A 367 32.30 4.01 27.31
N THR A 368 32.61 3.22 28.33
CA THR A 368 33.61 2.13 28.22
C THR A 368 33.00 0.81 27.71
N ARG A 369 31.69 0.60 27.92
CA ARG A 369 30.90 -0.49 27.31
C ARG A 369 29.65 0.09 26.62
N PRO A 370 29.51 -0.05 25.29
CA PRO A 370 28.35 0.51 24.60
C PRO A 370 27.08 -0.31 24.91
N PRO A 371 25.97 0.33 25.33
CA PRO A 371 24.65 -0.32 25.38
C PRO A 371 24.22 -0.78 23.97
N LEU A 372 23.34 -1.79 23.88
CA LEU A 372 22.83 -2.39 22.63
C LEU A 372 21.84 -1.46 21.88
N LEU A 373 22.24 -0.20 21.66
CA LEU A 373 21.42 0.84 21.05
C LEU A 373 21.16 0.56 19.57
N LYS A 374 19.89 0.51 19.19
CA LYS A 374 19.45 0.50 17.78
C LYS A 374 19.41 1.90 17.20
N THR A 375 18.97 2.89 18.00
CA THR A 375 18.84 4.30 17.55
C THR A 375 19.29 5.27 18.64
N ILE A 376 20.02 6.30 18.23
CA ILE A 376 20.33 7.48 19.04
C ILE A 376 19.88 8.72 18.29
N ARG A 377 19.14 9.60 18.96
CA ARG A 377 18.72 10.89 18.41
C ARG A 377 19.10 12.00 19.38
N LEU A 378 20.06 12.84 18.98
CA LEU A 378 20.48 14.04 19.70
C LEU A 378 19.85 15.25 19.01
N LYS A 379 19.07 16.07 19.71
CA LYS A 379 18.42 17.27 19.20
C LYS A 379 18.82 18.48 20.03
N ASN A 380 19.24 19.60 19.43
CA ASN A 380 19.64 20.82 20.14
C ASN A 380 20.70 20.60 21.25
N CYS A 381 21.56 19.60 21.08
CA CYS A 381 22.55 19.22 22.09
C CYS A 381 23.88 19.92 21.85
N LYS A 382 24.52 20.42 22.92
CA LYS A 382 25.91 20.89 22.86
C LYS A 382 26.85 19.74 23.23
N CYS A 383 27.69 19.28 22.31
CA CYS A 383 28.56 18.12 22.53
C CYS A 383 30.06 18.50 22.42
N PHE A 384 30.91 17.79 23.17
CA PHE A 384 32.35 17.85 22.94
C PHE A 384 32.74 17.07 21.67
N PRO A 385 33.64 17.58 20.81
CA PRO A 385 34.10 16.85 19.63
C PRO A 385 34.65 15.47 19.98
N ASP A 386 35.50 15.38 21.00
CA ASP A 386 36.12 14.12 21.44
C ASP A 386 35.10 13.16 22.07
N GLY A 387 34.10 13.70 22.76
CA GLY A 387 32.98 12.93 23.29
C GLY A 387 32.13 12.32 22.18
N LEU A 388 31.70 13.13 21.21
CA LEU A 388 30.91 12.64 20.09
C LEU A 388 31.69 11.63 19.24
N ARG A 389 32.98 11.89 19.00
CA ARG A 389 33.89 10.97 18.32
C ARG A 389 33.99 9.64 19.07
N SER A 390 34.17 9.67 20.39
CA SER A 390 34.22 8.46 21.22
C SER A 390 32.91 7.69 21.20
N LEU A 391 31.76 8.38 21.26
CA LEU A 391 30.45 7.76 21.11
C LEU A 391 30.33 7.04 19.77
N LEU A 392 30.61 7.73 18.66
CA LEU A 392 30.52 7.14 17.32
C LEU A 392 31.47 5.94 17.15
N ILE A 393 32.70 6.01 17.67
CA ILE A 393 33.65 4.88 17.68
C ILE A 393 33.08 3.69 18.46
N ASN A 394 32.43 3.93 19.60
CA ASN A 394 31.85 2.87 20.40
C ASN A 394 30.60 2.25 19.78
N LEU A 395 29.79 3.06 19.09
CA LEU A 395 28.66 2.55 18.30
C LEU A 395 29.11 1.75 17.10
N SER A 396 30.22 2.13 16.46
CA SER A 396 30.72 1.41 15.28
C SER A 396 31.29 0.03 15.60
N LYS A 397 31.71 -0.21 16.84
CA LYS A 397 32.13 -1.53 17.34
C LYS A 397 30.98 -2.52 17.53
N GLN A 398 29.72 -2.09 17.37
CA GLN A 398 28.58 -3.00 17.47
C GLN A 398 28.41 -3.82 16.19
N ASP A 399 28.06 -5.10 16.34
CA ASP A 399 27.77 -6.02 15.22
C ASP A 399 26.45 -5.69 14.49
N ARG A 400 25.73 -4.64 14.91
CA ARG A 400 24.43 -4.24 14.37
C ARG A 400 24.52 -2.83 13.81
N THR A 401 23.68 -2.54 12.80
CA THR A 401 23.54 -1.19 12.29
C THR A 401 22.87 -0.27 13.30
N VAL A 402 23.55 0.81 13.66
CA VAL A 402 23.04 1.83 14.59
C VAL A 402 22.62 3.07 13.79
N LYS A 403 21.39 3.53 14.00
CA LYS A 403 20.90 4.80 13.43
C LYS A 403 21.25 5.94 14.36
N CYS A 404 22.04 6.90 13.90
CA CYS A 404 22.43 8.09 14.66
C CYS A 404 21.86 9.34 14.00
N GLU A 405 20.95 10.04 14.68
CA GLU A 405 20.36 11.29 14.23
C GLU A 405 20.90 12.45 15.08
N LEU A 406 21.62 13.37 14.46
CA LEU A 406 22.19 14.56 15.08
C LEU A 406 21.47 15.79 14.51
N LEU A 407 20.50 16.28 15.27
CA LEU A 407 19.61 17.36 14.89
C LEU A 407 20.01 18.64 15.63
N GLN A 408 20.46 19.70 14.93
CA GLN A 408 20.82 20.98 15.58
C GLN A 408 21.87 20.82 16.70
N CYS A 409 22.81 19.89 16.54
CA CYS A 409 23.87 19.68 17.53
C CYS A 409 25.01 20.68 17.32
N PHE A 410 25.37 21.40 18.38
CA PHE A 410 26.50 22.32 18.39
C PHE A 410 27.73 21.61 18.96
N VAL A 411 28.79 21.52 18.16
CA VAL A 411 30.08 21.04 18.64
C VAL A 411 30.86 22.24 19.15
N ILE A 412 31.08 22.31 20.46
CA ILE A 412 31.81 23.44 21.06
C ILE A 412 33.30 23.30 20.70
N SER A 413 33.89 24.34 20.12
CA SER A 413 35.33 24.30 19.80
C SER A 413 36.16 24.28 21.09
N ASN A 414 37.30 23.59 21.06
CA ASN A 414 38.22 23.58 22.20
C ASN A 414 38.73 24.98 22.60
N LYS A 415 38.63 25.97 21.70
CA LYS A 415 38.98 27.38 21.98
C LYS A 415 37.89 28.08 22.80
N ASP A 416 36.62 27.88 22.45
CA ASP A 416 35.47 28.48 23.16
C ASP A 416 35.32 27.91 24.59
N LEU A 417 35.73 26.65 24.77
CA LEU A 417 35.77 25.98 26.06
C LEU A 417 36.77 26.58 27.05
N LYS A 418 37.97 26.98 26.58
CA LYS A 418 38.96 27.68 27.44
C LYS A 418 38.48 29.05 27.91
N LEU A 419 37.62 29.71 27.13
CA LEU A 419 37.02 30.99 27.49
C LEU A 419 35.85 30.83 28.47
N MET A 420 35.05 29.76 28.33
CA MET A 420 33.92 29.50 29.24
C MET A 420 34.33 28.85 30.57
N TYR A 421 35.41 28.05 30.59
CA TYR A 421 35.85 27.29 31.78
C TYR A 421 37.39 27.30 31.93
N PRO A 422 37.99 28.36 32.49
CA PRO A 422 39.45 28.52 32.58
C PRO A 422 40.16 27.47 33.45
N GLN A 423 39.42 26.76 34.32
CA GLN A 423 39.98 25.82 35.30
C GLN A 423 39.97 24.34 34.86
N MET A 424 39.36 24.00 33.72
CA MET A 424 39.39 22.63 33.19
C MET A 424 40.67 22.40 32.38
N THR A 425 41.65 21.70 32.96
CA THR A 425 42.84 21.20 32.25
C THR A 425 42.49 19.87 31.57
N MET A 426 42.10 19.92 30.30
CA MET A 426 41.96 18.73 29.46
C MET A 426 43.34 18.25 28.99
N HIS A 427 43.76 17.05 29.40
CA HIS A 427 44.92 16.37 28.83
C HIS A 427 44.52 15.75 27.48
N THR A 428 44.71 16.46 26.36
CA THR A 428 44.52 15.88 25.01
C THR A 428 45.84 15.31 24.49
N SER A 429 46.20 14.09 24.90
CA SER A 429 47.19 13.28 24.18
C SER A 429 46.48 12.55 23.04
N VAL A 430 46.30 13.23 21.91
CA VAL A 430 45.83 12.58 20.67
C VAL A 430 47.06 12.07 19.94
N ASP A 431 47.56 10.90 20.37
CA ASP A 431 48.50 10.13 19.55
C ASP A 431 47.79 9.69 18.26
N SER A 432 48.52 9.68 17.15
CA SER A 432 48.05 9.38 15.79
C SER A 432 47.15 8.14 15.71
N VAL A 433 45.83 8.35 15.65
CA VAL A 433 44.85 7.26 15.65
C VAL A 433 44.56 6.79 14.22
N LYS A 434 44.71 5.48 14.00
CA LYS A 434 44.40 4.78 12.74
C LYS A 434 42.92 4.97 12.35
N SER A 435 42.64 5.02 11.04
CA SER A 435 41.29 5.11 10.45
C SER A 435 40.31 4.11 11.07
N PHE A 436 39.10 4.55 11.43
CA PHE A 436 38.06 3.71 12.04
C PHE A 436 37.00 3.23 11.05
N ASP A 437 36.52 1.99 11.23
CA ASP A 437 35.38 1.46 10.48
C ASP A 437 34.06 1.97 11.07
N MET A 438 33.30 2.73 10.28
CA MET A 438 31.97 3.26 10.64
C MET A 438 30.89 2.74 9.68
N SER A 439 31.15 1.63 8.98
CA SER A 439 30.24 1.09 7.97
C SER A 439 28.88 0.63 8.51
N ASN A 440 28.77 0.41 9.82
CA ASN A 440 27.53 0.04 10.51
C ASN A 440 26.69 1.26 10.96
N ILE A 441 27.16 2.50 10.78
CA ILE A 441 26.43 3.69 11.25
C ILE A 441 25.69 4.36 10.08
N GLN A 442 24.39 4.60 10.27
CA GLN A 442 23.62 5.53 9.43
C GLN A 442 23.54 6.88 10.13
N LEU A 443 24.21 7.89 9.56
CA LEU A 443 24.29 9.22 10.16
C LEU A 443 23.31 10.19 9.47
N LYS A 444 22.44 10.84 10.25
CA LYS A 444 21.55 11.92 9.82
C LYS A 444 21.98 13.22 10.50
N ILE A 445 22.31 14.25 9.74
CA ILE A 445 22.80 15.55 10.25
C ILE A 445 21.79 16.64 9.87
N SER A 446 21.32 17.44 10.83
CA SER A 446 20.54 18.65 10.54
C SER A 446 21.33 19.95 10.81
N LYS A 447 20.67 21.09 10.62
CA LYS A 447 21.17 22.48 10.66
C LYS A 447 22.26 22.73 11.73
N ASP A 448 23.28 23.55 11.40
CA ASP A 448 24.28 24.13 12.32
C ASP A 448 25.37 23.22 12.95
N SER A 449 25.62 22.02 12.42
CA SER A 449 26.66 21.11 12.91
C SER A 449 28.07 21.33 12.29
N LEU A 450 28.58 22.56 12.33
CA LEU A 450 29.84 22.99 11.68
C LEU A 450 31.07 22.13 12.09
N GLY A 451 31.22 21.81 13.38
CA GLY A 451 32.36 20.99 13.88
C GLY A 451 32.25 19.49 13.58
N LEU A 452 31.12 19.03 13.05
CA LEU A 452 30.91 17.62 12.74
C LEU A 452 31.64 17.20 11.45
N TYR A 453 31.69 18.10 10.47
CA TYR A 453 32.31 17.85 9.16
C TYR A 453 33.81 17.60 9.26
N GLU A 454 34.51 18.26 10.19
CA GLU A 454 35.92 17.99 10.49
C GLU A 454 36.09 16.60 11.12
N THR A 455 35.19 16.22 12.02
CA THR A 455 35.22 14.91 12.70
C THR A 455 34.99 13.75 11.73
N LEU A 456 34.25 13.98 10.64
CA LEU A 456 33.94 12.97 9.63
C LEU A 456 35.09 12.71 8.63
N ARG A 457 36.08 13.61 8.53
CA ARG A 457 37.12 13.60 7.48
C ARG A 457 37.95 12.32 7.42
N ASP A 458 38.04 11.58 8.52
CA ASP A 458 38.82 10.34 8.65
C ASP A 458 37.97 9.09 8.92
N THR A 459 36.67 9.15 8.62
CA THR A 459 35.71 8.09 8.96
C THR A 459 35.28 7.32 7.73
N SER A 460 35.10 6.00 7.87
CA SER A 460 34.60 5.16 6.79
C SER A 460 33.11 4.89 6.92
N LEU A 461 32.32 5.94 6.70
CA LEU A 461 30.85 5.89 6.69
C LEU A 461 30.33 5.24 5.41
N ARG A 462 29.26 4.43 5.53
CA ARG A 462 28.58 3.81 4.38
C ARG A 462 27.40 4.63 3.87
N THR A 463 26.68 5.31 4.77
CA THR A 463 25.48 6.08 4.46
C THR A 463 25.50 7.42 5.20
N LEU A 464 25.32 8.52 4.47
CA LEU A 464 25.24 9.88 5.02
C LEU A 464 23.93 10.55 4.57
N ASN A 465 23.14 11.04 5.51
CA ASN A 465 21.94 11.83 5.26
C ASN A 465 22.12 13.25 5.84
N VAL A 466 21.99 14.27 4.99
CA VAL A 466 22.15 15.68 5.35
C VAL A 466 20.80 16.37 5.16
N ASP A 467 20.16 16.79 6.25
CA ASP A 467 18.82 17.34 6.20
C ASP A 467 18.80 18.77 5.64
N GLU A 468 19.79 19.60 5.98
CA GLU A 468 19.90 21.00 5.54
C GLU A 468 21.37 21.39 5.33
N VAL A 469 21.73 21.88 4.15
CA VAL A 469 23.10 22.29 3.80
C VAL A 469 23.24 23.81 3.90
N ILE A 470 23.82 24.29 5.00
CA ILE A 470 24.13 25.72 5.18
C ILE A 470 25.54 26.05 4.66
N HIS A 471 26.49 25.12 4.84
CA HIS A 471 27.90 25.29 4.48
C HIS A 471 28.32 24.29 3.42
N ALA A 472 27.94 24.56 2.18
CA ALA A 472 28.24 23.70 1.04
C ALA A 472 29.75 23.54 0.79
N SER A 473 30.59 24.53 1.16
CA SER A 473 32.06 24.42 1.06
C SER A 473 32.63 23.32 1.95
N LEU A 474 32.22 23.24 3.22
CA LEU A 474 32.65 22.18 4.13
C LEU A 474 32.19 20.82 3.64
N LEU A 475 30.94 20.72 3.18
CA LEU A 475 30.42 19.47 2.62
C LEU A 475 31.21 19.03 1.38
N SER A 476 31.63 19.98 0.52
CA SER A 476 32.45 19.71 -0.67
C SER A 476 33.86 19.21 -0.34
N GLU A 477 34.41 19.61 0.81
CA GLU A 477 35.70 19.11 1.30
C GLU A 477 35.58 17.77 2.04
N THR A 478 34.46 17.52 2.73
CA THR A 478 34.26 16.30 3.53
C THR A 478 33.86 15.11 2.67
N ILE A 479 32.91 15.24 1.73
CA ILE A 479 32.42 14.11 0.92
C ILE A 479 33.54 13.34 0.21
N PRO A 480 34.55 13.97 -0.44
CA PRO A 480 35.62 13.26 -1.14
C PRO A 480 36.50 12.42 -0.20
N SER A 481 36.63 12.82 1.06
CA SER A 481 37.40 12.10 2.07
C SER A 481 36.71 10.81 2.57
N LEU A 482 35.40 10.69 2.37
CA LEU A 482 34.59 9.54 2.79
C LEU A 482 34.70 8.37 1.78
N THR A 483 35.89 7.76 1.70
CA THR A 483 36.23 6.73 0.68
C THR A 483 35.32 5.50 0.64
N LYS A 484 34.59 5.17 1.71
CA LYS A 484 33.62 4.05 1.77
C LYS A 484 32.14 4.45 1.63
N LEU A 485 31.85 5.73 1.35
CA LEU A 485 30.47 6.23 1.25
C LEU A 485 29.75 5.62 0.05
N ALA A 486 28.81 4.71 0.31
CA ALA A 486 27.98 4.06 -0.71
C ALA A 486 26.69 4.84 -1.01
N GLU A 487 26.19 5.60 -0.04
CA GLU A 487 24.91 6.31 -0.14
C GLU A 487 25.00 7.73 0.45
N LEU A 488 24.61 8.72 -0.35
CA LEU A 488 24.51 10.12 0.04
C LEU A 488 23.07 10.61 -0.14
N ARG A 489 22.48 11.22 0.89
CA ARG A 489 21.17 11.86 0.83
C ARG A 489 21.28 13.29 1.31
N ILE A 490 20.71 14.25 0.58
CA ILE A 490 20.67 15.67 0.90
C ILE A 490 19.22 16.13 0.77
N VAL A 491 18.61 16.69 1.82
CA VAL A 491 17.15 16.94 1.90
C VAL A 491 16.75 18.40 1.76
N SER A 492 17.64 19.36 2.00
CA SER A 492 17.40 20.78 1.79
C SER A 492 18.73 21.45 1.51
N PHE A 493 18.82 22.21 0.42
CA PHE A 493 20.05 22.85 -0.02
C PHE A 493 19.75 23.97 -1.02
N ASP A 494 20.64 24.95 -1.09
CA ASP A 494 20.66 25.99 -2.12
C ASP A 494 22.06 26.01 -2.75
N PHE A 495 22.19 25.34 -3.91
CA PHE A 495 23.47 25.22 -4.60
C PHE A 495 23.48 26.09 -5.84
N ASP A 496 23.98 27.32 -5.70
CA ASP A 496 24.23 28.18 -6.85
C ASP A 496 25.60 27.87 -7.52
N ARG A 497 26.66 27.43 -6.79
CA ARG A 497 28.04 27.34 -7.33
C ARG A 497 29.02 26.30 -6.73
N PHE A 498 28.56 25.18 -6.17
CA PHE A 498 29.47 24.27 -5.45
C PHE A 498 29.97 23.06 -6.27
N ASP A 499 31.28 22.87 -6.34
CA ASP A 499 31.91 21.73 -7.01
C ASP A 499 32.08 20.56 -6.02
N PHE A 500 31.22 19.54 -6.13
CA PHE A 500 31.36 18.31 -5.35
C PHE A 500 32.23 17.29 -6.08
N GLN A 501 33.33 16.87 -5.45
CA GLN A 501 33.95 15.59 -5.80
C GLN A 501 33.25 14.45 -5.05
N PHE A 502 32.95 13.36 -5.74
CA PHE A 502 32.28 12.19 -5.15
C PHE A 502 33.26 11.04 -4.95
N PRO A 503 33.15 10.27 -3.84
CA PRO A 503 34.03 9.14 -3.60
C PRO A 503 33.74 7.99 -4.61
N PRO A 504 34.76 7.22 -5.03
CA PRO A 504 34.62 6.10 -5.96
C PRO A 504 33.69 4.97 -5.50
N SER A 505 33.31 4.92 -4.23
CA SER A 505 32.42 3.89 -3.68
C SER A 505 30.93 4.25 -3.78
N LEU A 506 30.59 5.48 -4.20
CA LEU A 506 29.23 6.01 -4.18
C LEU A 506 28.33 5.34 -5.21
N LYS A 507 27.28 4.65 -4.74
CA LYS A 507 26.32 3.90 -5.58
C LYS A 507 24.95 4.58 -5.67
N PHE A 508 24.57 5.37 -4.65
CA PHE A 508 23.29 6.05 -4.59
C PHE A 508 23.44 7.49 -4.09
N VAL A 509 22.79 8.41 -4.79
CA VAL A 509 22.70 9.81 -4.40
C VAL A 509 21.24 10.25 -4.44
N LYS A 510 20.79 10.92 -3.39
CA LYS A 510 19.45 11.52 -3.33
C LYS A 510 19.55 13.00 -3.01
N PHE A 511 19.00 13.84 -3.87
CA PHE A 511 18.76 15.25 -3.62
C PHE A 511 17.27 15.47 -3.40
N GLN A 512 16.90 16.22 -2.37
CA GLN A 512 15.53 16.50 -1.99
C GLN A 512 15.35 17.97 -1.60
N ASN A 513 14.15 18.54 -1.82
CA ASN A 513 13.68 19.88 -1.42
C ASN A 513 14.73 21.02 -1.52
N GLY A 514 15.46 21.12 -2.63
CA GLY A 514 16.51 22.13 -2.82
C GLY A 514 16.33 22.96 -4.09
N MET A 515 16.97 24.14 -4.11
CA MET A 515 17.18 24.91 -5.34
C MET A 515 18.51 24.49 -5.98
N ILE A 516 18.45 24.11 -7.25
CA ILE A 516 19.60 23.67 -8.04
C ILE A 516 19.79 24.62 -9.24
N SER A 517 21.01 25.08 -9.52
CA SER A 517 21.30 25.66 -10.85
C SER A 517 21.50 24.55 -11.89
N SER A 518 21.05 24.79 -13.14
CA SER A 518 21.22 23.84 -14.25
C SER A 518 22.69 23.43 -14.44
N ASP A 519 23.61 24.39 -14.36
CA ASP A 519 25.06 24.17 -14.44
C ASP A 519 25.57 23.23 -13.34
N TRP A 520 25.08 23.40 -12.12
CA TRP A 520 25.46 22.54 -11.00
C TRP A 520 24.95 21.12 -11.19
N LEU A 521 23.69 20.96 -11.64
CA LEU A 521 23.11 19.64 -11.89
C LEU A 521 23.93 18.90 -12.95
N PHE A 522 24.20 19.57 -14.08
CA PHE A 522 24.97 19.00 -15.17
C PHE A 522 26.38 18.62 -14.71
N GLY A 523 27.09 19.53 -14.04
CA GLY A 523 28.43 19.25 -13.49
C GLY A 523 28.42 18.07 -12.52
N THR A 524 27.38 17.97 -11.68
CA THR A 524 27.19 16.86 -10.74
C THR A 524 26.98 15.53 -11.47
N LEU A 525 26.09 15.48 -12.47
CA LEU A 525 25.86 14.28 -13.28
C LEU A 525 27.12 13.85 -14.04
N VAL A 526 27.86 14.79 -14.64
CA VAL A 526 29.14 14.47 -15.30
C VAL A 526 30.13 13.86 -14.31
N ARG A 527 30.26 14.38 -13.10
CA ARG A 527 31.17 13.80 -12.09
C ARG A 527 30.71 12.42 -11.61
N LEU A 528 29.41 12.22 -11.39
CA LEU A 528 28.86 10.90 -11.05
C LEU A 528 29.11 9.88 -12.16
N SER A 529 29.06 10.29 -13.43
CA SER A 529 29.34 9.40 -14.56
C SER A 529 30.79 8.93 -14.63
N LYS A 530 31.73 9.74 -14.13
CA LYS A 530 33.18 9.44 -14.09
C LYS A 530 33.55 8.40 -13.04
N LEU A 531 32.63 7.97 -12.16
CA LEU A 531 32.91 6.97 -11.13
C LEU A 531 33.16 5.56 -11.70
N GLY A 532 32.83 5.31 -12.98
CA GLY A 532 33.14 4.05 -13.68
C GLY A 532 32.17 2.88 -13.41
N HIS A 533 31.21 3.04 -12.51
CA HIS A 533 30.11 2.10 -12.27
C HIS A 533 28.75 2.79 -12.35
N SER A 534 27.66 2.02 -12.36
CA SER A 534 26.31 2.59 -12.42
C SER A 534 25.92 3.22 -11.08
N VAL A 535 25.58 4.51 -11.13
CA VAL A 535 25.11 5.30 -9.98
C VAL A 535 23.63 5.57 -10.14
N ARG A 536 22.84 5.33 -9.09
CA ARG A 536 21.43 5.76 -9.06
C ARG A 536 21.34 7.14 -8.42
N CYS A 537 20.84 8.10 -9.17
CA CYS A 537 20.65 9.48 -8.72
C CYS A 537 19.14 9.77 -8.63
N LEU A 538 18.65 10.15 -7.45
CA LEU A 538 17.25 10.52 -7.21
C LEU A 538 17.16 12.01 -6.91
N ILE A 539 16.37 12.76 -7.67
CA ILE A 539 16.08 14.18 -7.44
C ILE A 539 14.60 14.29 -7.09
N PHE A 540 14.30 14.79 -5.90
CA PHE A 540 12.96 14.80 -5.35
C PHE A 540 12.54 16.20 -4.89
N ASN A 541 11.50 16.76 -5.50
CA ASN A 541 10.95 18.07 -5.10
C ASN A 541 12.00 19.20 -5.14
N CYS A 542 12.92 19.14 -6.10
CA CYS A 542 13.89 20.21 -6.34
C CYS A 542 13.37 21.17 -7.41
N ALA A 543 13.59 22.46 -7.19
CA ALA A 543 13.34 23.51 -8.17
C ALA A 543 14.65 23.87 -8.87
N VAL A 544 14.61 24.11 -10.18
CA VAL A 544 15.77 24.63 -10.91
C VAL A 544 15.65 26.14 -11.05
N LYS A 545 16.69 26.84 -10.59
CA LYS A 545 16.77 28.29 -10.72
C LYS A 545 17.15 28.59 -12.17
N SER A 546 16.16 29.00 -12.97
CA SER A 546 16.44 29.51 -14.32
C SER A 546 17.33 30.75 -14.19
N LEU A 547 18.48 30.76 -14.86
CA LEU A 547 19.36 31.93 -14.95
C LEU A 547 18.77 32.93 -15.95
N GLU A 548 17.54 33.38 -15.73
CA GLU A 548 16.93 34.47 -16.48
C GLU A 548 17.63 35.78 -16.12
N GLY A 549 18.58 36.21 -16.96
CA GLY A 549 19.19 37.53 -16.87
C GLY A 549 20.70 37.57 -17.05
N THR A 550 21.40 36.45 -16.95
CA THR A 550 22.76 36.36 -17.47
C THR A 550 22.68 35.89 -18.91
N GLN A 551 22.84 36.81 -19.86
CA GLN A 551 23.38 36.43 -21.17
C GLN A 551 24.72 35.74 -20.89
N LEU A 552 24.70 34.42 -20.73
CA LEU A 552 25.87 33.58 -20.83
C LEU A 552 26.45 33.93 -22.19
N ARG A 553 27.53 34.72 -22.17
CA ARG A 553 28.25 35.07 -23.38
C ARG A 553 28.62 33.75 -24.04
N GLU A 554 28.04 33.45 -25.20
CA GLU A 554 28.43 32.31 -26.05
C GLU A 554 29.96 32.23 -26.26
N LYS A 555 30.69 33.33 -26.02
CA LYS A 555 32.14 33.40 -26.11
C LYS A 555 32.94 32.71 -24.99
N ASP A 556 32.35 32.43 -23.82
CA ASP A 556 33.06 31.77 -22.71
C ASP A 556 32.71 30.28 -22.56
N MET A 557 31.68 29.78 -23.26
CA MET A 557 31.46 28.35 -23.42
C MET A 557 32.37 27.82 -24.53
N LYS A 558 33.47 27.17 -24.13
CA LYS A 558 34.33 26.44 -25.08
C LYS A 558 33.47 25.44 -25.89
N PRO A 559 33.64 25.32 -27.21
CA PRO A 559 32.87 24.41 -28.08
C PRO A 559 33.13 22.91 -27.84
N ASP A 560 33.85 22.54 -26.78
CA ASP A 560 34.17 21.15 -26.41
C ASP A 560 33.11 20.50 -25.50
N TYR A 561 31.91 21.09 -25.33
CA TYR A 561 30.75 20.40 -24.74
C TYR A 561 30.16 19.32 -25.67
N ASN A 562 31.02 18.62 -26.43
CA ASN A 562 30.67 17.41 -27.13
C ASN A 562 30.25 16.34 -26.09
N LEU A 563 28.94 16.15 -25.96
CA LEU A 563 28.27 14.93 -25.51
C LEU A 563 28.95 14.22 -24.32
N TYR A 564 28.90 14.82 -23.13
CA TYR A 564 29.31 14.12 -21.91
C TYR A 564 28.49 12.85 -21.74
N ASP A 565 29.18 11.71 -21.67
CA ASP A 565 28.55 10.40 -21.56
C ASP A 565 28.11 10.13 -20.11
N VAL A 566 26.85 10.43 -19.81
CA VAL A 566 26.20 10.12 -18.52
C VAL A 566 25.44 8.79 -18.55
N SER A 567 25.73 7.90 -19.50
CA SER A 567 24.97 6.66 -19.73
C SER A 567 24.96 5.68 -18.56
N ASN A 568 25.95 5.77 -17.66
CA ASN A 568 26.03 4.92 -16.46
C ASN A 568 25.06 5.36 -15.34
N ILE A 569 24.45 6.54 -15.44
CA ILE A 569 23.56 7.07 -14.40
C ILE A 569 22.12 6.61 -14.64
N LYS A 570 21.51 6.05 -13.59
CA LYS A 570 20.06 5.82 -13.52
C LYS A 570 19.44 7.01 -12.82
N LEU A 571 18.84 7.92 -13.58
CA LEU A 571 18.24 9.14 -13.06
C LEU A 571 16.77 8.91 -12.71
N GLU A 572 16.38 9.25 -11.48
CA GLU A 572 15.01 9.21 -10.99
C GLU A 572 14.60 10.61 -10.57
N LEU A 573 13.54 11.15 -11.19
CA LEU A 573 13.01 12.48 -10.96
C LEU A 573 11.63 12.35 -10.33
N LYS A 574 11.39 13.02 -9.21
CA LYS A 574 10.11 12.94 -8.52
C LYS A 574 9.65 14.32 -8.08
N ARG A 575 8.44 14.74 -8.49
CA ARG A 575 7.86 16.08 -8.18
C ARG A 575 8.80 17.26 -8.52
N THR A 576 9.61 17.14 -9.57
CA THR A 576 10.57 18.18 -9.94
C THR A 576 9.94 19.24 -10.84
N SER A 577 10.52 20.45 -10.83
CA SER A 577 10.09 21.54 -11.71
C SER A 577 10.44 21.28 -13.17
N LEU A 578 9.86 22.08 -14.07
CA LEU A 578 10.01 21.92 -15.51
C LEU A 578 11.43 22.23 -16.00
N GLU A 579 12.06 23.24 -15.41
CA GLU A 579 13.35 23.79 -15.82
C GLU A 579 14.48 22.76 -15.64
N LEU A 580 14.26 21.75 -14.78
CA LEU A 580 15.18 20.61 -14.64
C LEU A 580 15.24 19.74 -15.90
N TYR A 581 14.16 19.67 -16.68
CA TYR A 581 14.13 18.89 -17.92
C TYR A 581 14.85 19.61 -19.05
N GLU A 582 14.69 20.92 -19.15
CA GLU A 582 15.46 21.77 -20.08
C GLU A 582 16.97 21.68 -19.77
N ALA A 583 17.35 21.56 -18.49
CA ALA A 583 18.74 21.34 -18.12
C ALA A 583 19.30 19.97 -18.57
N LEU A 584 18.44 18.99 -18.85
CA LEU A 584 18.84 17.66 -19.34
C LEU A 584 18.94 17.61 -20.87
N ASP A 585 18.57 18.68 -21.58
CA ASP A 585 18.32 18.73 -23.03
C ASP A 585 19.55 18.47 -23.94
N ASN A 586 20.69 18.05 -23.39
CA ASN A 586 21.88 17.65 -24.16
C ASN A 586 22.67 16.51 -23.48
N THR A 587 22.00 15.76 -22.58
CA THR A 587 22.64 14.71 -21.79
C THR A 587 22.42 13.32 -22.40
N ASN A 588 23.47 12.50 -22.45
CA ASN A 588 23.40 11.11 -22.90
C ASN A 588 22.85 10.15 -21.82
N ILE A 589 21.63 10.40 -21.33
CA ILE A 589 20.99 9.55 -20.33
C ILE A 589 20.38 8.31 -21.00
N ARG A 590 20.73 7.11 -20.52
CA ARG A 590 20.13 5.85 -21.00
C ARG A 590 18.87 5.43 -20.23
N PHE A 591 18.77 5.80 -18.96
CA PHE A 591 17.66 5.41 -18.08
C PHE A 591 17.09 6.62 -17.33
N LEU A 592 15.82 6.92 -17.59
CA LEU A 592 15.08 7.98 -16.93
C LEU A 592 13.81 7.42 -16.28
N LYS A 593 13.64 7.68 -14.99
CA LYS A 593 12.41 7.36 -14.25
C LYS A 593 11.79 8.63 -13.69
N CYS A 594 10.55 8.91 -14.06
CA CYS A 594 9.79 10.09 -13.65
C CYS A 594 8.63 9.67 -12.74
N ILE A 595 8.41 10.37 -11.63
CA ILE A 595 7.38 10.05 -10.63
C ILE A 595 6.63 11.34 -10.26
N ASP A 596 5.30 11.31 -10.25
CA ASP A 596 4.44 12.47 -9.88
C ASP A 596 4.82 13.77 -10.62
N VAL A 597 4.96 13.74 -11.95
CA VAL A 597 5.37 14.92 -12.73
C VAL A 597 4.16 15.73 -13.21
N TYR A 598 4.01 16.97 -12.77
CA TYR A 598 2.84 17.81 -13.06
C TYR A 598 2.82 18.39 -14.49
N HIS A 599 3.94 18.35 -15.23
CA HIS A 599 4.08 18.92 -16.59
C HIS A 599 4.76 17.96 -17.57
N VAL A 600 4.19 16.76 -17.74
CA VAL A 600 4.79 15.76 -18.63
C VAL A 600 4.84 16.22 -20.09
N SER A 601 3.88 17.04 -20.52
CA SER A 601 3.81 17.57 -21.87
C SER A 601 5.13 18.19 -22.34
N ARG A 602 5.67 19.13 -21.56
CA ARG A 602 6.91 19.82 -21.92
C ARG A 602 8.17 18.99 -21.68
N LEU A 603 8.16 18.09 -20.68
CA LEU A 603 9.22 17.08 -20.50
C LEU A 603 9.39 16.22 -21.76
N LEU A 604 8.26 15.92 -22.40
CA LEU A 604 8.21 15.10 -23.58
C LEU A 604 8.57 15.88 -24.85
N GLU A 605 8.24 17.17 -24.94
CA GLU A 605 8.76 18.08 -25.98
C GLU A 605 10.28 18.20 -25.92
N THR A 606 10.85 18.38 -24.72
CA THR A 606 12.31 18.44 -24.50
C THR A 606 12.99 17.09 -24.70
N SER A 607 12.30 15.97 -24.45
CA SER A 607 12.89 14.63 -24.63
C SER A 607 13.35 14.30 -26.07
N LEU A 608 12.95 15.09 -27.06
CA LEU A 608 13.43 14.99 -28.44
C LEU A 608 14.94 15.09 -28.58
N SER A 609 15.61 15.82 -27.68
CA SER A 609 17.06 15.94 -27.64
C SER A 609 17.77 14.73 -27.02
N LEU A 610 17.04 13.90 -26.26
CA LEU A 610 17.55 12.72 -25.55
C LEU A 610 17.71 11.53 -26.50
N THR A 611 18.47 11.72 -27.58
CA THR A 611 18.65 10.75 -28.68
C THR A 611 19.18 9.38 -28.23
N ARG A 612 19.72 9.24 -27.01
CA ARG A 612 20.26 7.99 -26.44
C ARG A 612 19.42 7.37 -25.31
N LEU A 613 18.21 7.87 -25.05
CA LEU A 613 17.34 7.32 -24.02
C LEU A 613 16.81 5.93 -24.41
N GLU A 614 17.35 4.88 -23.77
CA GLU A 614 16.96 3.49 -24.03
C GLU A 614 15.76 3.04 -23.19
N CYS A 615 15.58 3.62 -21.99
CA CYS A 615 14.53 3.24 -21.04
C CYS A 615 13.88 4.45 -20.38
N LEU A 616 12.56 4.52 -20.49
CA LEU A 616 11.72 5.55 -19.91
C LEU A 616 10.67 4.92 -18.98
N HIS A 617 10.58 5.39 -17.74
CA HIS A 617 9.62 4.87 -16.76
C HIS A 617 8.84 6.02 -16.10
N PHE A 618 7.52 6.07 -16.28
CA PHE A 618 6.63 7.01 -15.59
C PHE A 618 5.84 6.34 -14.46
N VAL A 619 5.71 7.01 -13.32
CA VAL A 619 4.92 6.53 -12.17
C VAL A 619 3.97 7.60 -11.67
N ALA A 620 2.70 7.24 -11.43
CA ALA A 620 1.70 8.09 -10.76
C ALA A 620 1.55 9.48 -11.42
N THR A 621 1.51 9.50 -12.75
CA THR A 621 1.54 10.74 -13.51
C THR A 621 0.28 10.90 -14.36
N ASN A 622 -0.27 12.12 -14.40
CA ASN A 622 -1.42 12.48 -15.24
C ASN A 622 -0.93 13.12 -16.53
N PHE A 623 -1.30 12.55 -17.67
CA PHE A 623 -0.90 13.06 -18.98
C PHE A 623 -2.01 13.95 -19.55
N GLY A 624 -1.65 15.17 -19.95
CA GLY A 624 -2.54 16.10 -20.67
C GLY A 624 -2.63 15.77 -22.17
N THR A 625 -3.21 16.69 -22.96
CA THR A 625 -3.46 16.52 -24.41
C THR A 625 -2.28 16.89 -25.32
N SER A 626 -1.12 17.19 -24.76
CA SER A 626 0.04 17.66 -25.52
C SER A 626 0.56 16.65 -26.51
N GLU A 627 1.09 17.16 -27.63
CA GLU A 627 1.87 16.35 -28.55
C GLU A 627 3.12 15.81 -27.88
N PHE A 628 3.54 14.64 -28.34
CA PHE A 628 4.68 13.91 -27.82
C PHE A 628 5.46 13.36 -29.00
N ARG A 629 6.78 13.28 -28.91
CA ARG A 629 7.63 12.48 -29.80
C ARG A 629 8.57 11.62 -28.96
N MET A 630 8.72 10.35 -29.32
CA MET A 630 9.58 9.41 -28.61
C MET A 630 11.03 9.48 -29.12
N PRO A 631 12.04 9.34 -28.24
CA PRO A 631 13.42 9.20 -28.68
C PRO A 631 13.62 8.00 -29.61
N PRO A 632 14.41 8.12 -30.69
CA PRO A 632 14.60 7.04 -31.65
C PRO A 632 15.35 5.84 -31.08
N SER A 633 16.04 5.97 -29.94
CA SER A 633 16.76 4.87 -29.27
C SER A 633 15.93 4.14 -28.20
N LEU A 634 14.68 4.54 -27.96
CA LEU A 634 13.86 4.02 -26.88
C LEU A 634 13.51 2.54 -27.10
N ARG A 635 13.94 1.67 -26.19
CA ARG A 635 13.68 0.22 -26.24
C ARG A 635 12.61 -0.23 -25.24
N LEU A 636 12.46 0.51 -24.15
CA LEU A 636 11.52 0.21 -23.06
C LEU A 636 10.80 1.48 -22.60
N ALA A 637 9.47 1.44 -22.61
CA ALA A 637 8.61 2.47 -22.04
C ALA A 637 7.69 1.84 -21.02
N GLU A 638 7.85 2.15 -19.73
CA GLU A 638 7.03 1.62 -18.63
C GLU A 638 6.20 2.74 -18.00
N PHE A 639 4.89 2.53 -17.90
CA PHE A 639 3.95 3.45 -17.27
C PHE A 639 3.26 2.72 -16.13
N GLN A 640 3.37 3.26 -14.91
CA GLN A 640 2.84 2.64 -13.71
C GLN A 640 1.91 3.60 -12.98
N ARG A 641 0.65 3.22 -12.74
CA ARG A 641 -0.35 4.06 -12.05
C ARG A 641 -0.57 5.42 -12.72
N CYS A 642 -0.36 5.50 -14.04
CA CYS A 642 -0.57 6.71 -14.81
C CYS A 642 -2.04 6.86 -15.21
N SER A 643 -2.51 8.09 -15.36
CA SER A 643 -3.79 8.37 -16.01
C SER A 643 -3.59 9.05 -17.37
N PHE A 644 -4.32 8.59 -18.36
CA PHE A 644 -4.22 9.07 -19.74
C PHE A 644 -5.60 9.47 -20.27
N SER A 645 -5.65 10.44 -21.18
CA SER A 645 -6.78 10.52 -22.10
C SER A 645 -6.64 9.43 -23.18
N SER A 646 -7.77 8.99 -23.73
CA SER A 646 -7.78 7.99 -24.82
C SER A 646 -6.96 8.48 -26.02
N GLU A 647 -7.09 9.76 -26.37
CA GLU A 647 -6.32 10.41 -27.45
C GLU A 647 -4.81 10.37 -27.19
N TRP A 648 -4.38 10.69 -25.96
CA TRP A 648 -2.96 10.72 -25.63
C TRP A 648 -2.33 9.34 -25.73
N LEU A 649 -3.02 8.30 -25.22
CA LEU A 649 -2.53 6.92 -25.30
C LEU A 649 -2.35 6.49 -26.77
N LEU A 650 -3.29 6.83 -27.64
CA LEU A 650 -3.20 6.52 -29.08
C LEU A 650 -2.00 7.22 -29.72
N LYS A 651 -1.86 8.53 -29.52
CA LYS A 651 -0.72 9.31 -30.04
C LYS A 651 0.61 8.74 -29.54
N MET A 652 0.70 8.43 -28.25
CA MET A 652 1.89 7.81 -27.65
C MET A 652 2.24 6.48 -28.32
N LEU A 653 1.25 5.60 -28.53
CA LEU A 653 1.48 4.34 -29.24
C LEU A 653 1.91 4.59 -30.69
N CYS A 654 1.30 5.53 -31.42
CA CYS A 654 1.70 5.82 -32.80
C CYS A 654 3.18 6.26 -32.87
N ASN A 655 3.60 7.10 -31.92
CA ASN A 655 4.98 7.54 -31.83
C ASN A 655 5.93 6.39 -31.50
N LEU A 656 5.55 5.50 -30.57
CA LEU A 656 6.35 4.30 -30.26
C LEU A 656 6.49 3.37 -31.47
N ALA A 657 5.46 3.27 -32.31
CA ALA A 657 5.49 2.44 -33.52
C ALA A 657 6.34 3.04 -34.63
N SER A 658 6.50 4.37 -34.65
CA SER A 658 7.35 5.07 -35.62
C SER A 658 8.85 4.84 -35.41
N VAL A 659 9.25 4.22 -34.29
CA VAL A 659 10.64 3.85 -34.03
C VAL A 659 11.04 2.65 -34.91
N ASP A 660 12.23 2.69 -35.49
CA ASP A 660 12.75 1.69 -36.45
C ASP A 660 13.03 0.30 -35.84
N HIS A 661 12.82 0.12 -34.53
CA HIS A 661 13.00 -1.15 -33.83
C HIS A 661 11.83 -1.45 -32.89
N THR A 662 11.76 -2.70 -32.41
CA THR A 662 10.68 -3.10 -31.51
C THR A 662 10.80 -2.42 -30.14
N VAL A 663 9.78 -1.66 -29.74
CA VAL A 663 9.71 -1.05 -28.41
C VAL A 663 8.82 -1.88 -27.49
N HIS A 664 9.32 -2.20 -26.29
CA HIS A 664 8.53 -2.85 -25.25
C HIS A 664 7.80 -1.79 -24.44
N CYS A 665 6.49 -1.70 -24.61
CA CYS A 665 5.63 -0.79 -23.86
C CYS A 665 4.93 -1.55 -22.73
N ILE A 666 5.07 -1.12 -21.49
CA ILE A 666 4.46 -1.73 -20.31
C ILE A 666 3.47 -0.73 -19.70
N LEU A 667 2.21 -1.12 -19.53
CA LEU A 667 1.19 -0.38 -18.80
C LEU A 667 0.83 -1.15 -17.53
N ASP A 668 1.13 -0.63 -16.34
CA ASP A 668 0.89 -1.28 -15.04
C ASP A 668 -0.07 -0.47 -14.16
N SER A 669 -1.29 -0.97 -13.94
CA SER A 669 -2.34 -0.26 -13.18
C SER A 669 -2.66 1.14 -13.72
N CYS A 670 -2.65 1.33 -15.03
CA CYS A 670 -2.98 2.62 -15.64
C CYS A 670 -4.50 2.81 -15.78
N ALA A 671 -4.97 4.05 -15.69
CA ALA A 671 -6.35 4.41 -15.97
C ALA A 671 -6.42 5.24 -17.25
N VAL A 672 -7.29 4.89 -18.18
CA VAL A 672 -7.62 5.72 -19.33
C VAL A 672 -8.99 6.31 -19.12
N GLN A 673 -9.08 7.63 -19.09
CA GLN A 673 -10.36 8.32 -19.01
C GLN A 673 -11.10 8.09 -20.34
N SER A 674 -12.28 7.47 -20.23
CA SER A 674 -13.14 7.23 -21.38
C SER A 674 -13.64 8.57 -21.91
N LEU A 675 -13.66 8.72 -23.23
CA LEU A 675 -14.22 9.89 -23.91
C LEU A 675 -15.69 10.13 -23.51
N ARG A 676 -16.42 9.07 -23.11
CA ARG A 676 -17.84 9.15 -22.71
C ARG A 676 -18.10 10.01 -21.49
N ASP A 677 -17.13 10.10 -20.56
CA ASP A 677 -17.29 10.90 -19.35
C ASP A 677 -17.14 12.41 -19.60
N GLN A 678 -16.64 12.81 -20.78
CA GLN A 678 -16.47 14.22 -21.19
C GLN A 678 -17.53 14.72 -22.20
N GLU A 679 -18.53 13.91 -22.54
CA GLU A 679 -19.56 14.24 -23.56
C GLU A 679 -20.52 15.39 -23.17
N GLN A 680 -20.28 16.11 -22.06
CA GLN A 680 -21.04 17.33 -21.75
C GLN A 680 -20.41 18.63 -22.27
N THR A 681 -19.17 18.64 -22.82
CA THR A 681 -18.53 19.92 -23.24
C THR A 681 -17.72 19.91 -24.54
N VAL A 682 -17.49 18.79 -25.22
CA VAL A 682 -16.68 18.74 -26.45
C VAL A 682 -17.54 18.39 -27.66
N SER A 683 -17.51 19.24 -28.69
CA SER A 683 -18.25 19.07 -29.94
C SER A 683 -17.84 17.79 -30.67
N SER A 684 -18.83 17.02 -31.12
CA SER A 684 -18.73 15.67 -31.70
C SER A 684 -17.94 15.51 -33.01
N LEU A 685 -17.21 16.54 -33.48
CA LEU A 685 -16.52 16.50 -34.78
C LEU A 685 -15.06 15.97 -34.72
N ASP A 686 -14.31 16.14 -33.63
CA ASP A 686 -12.88 15.80 -33.63
C ASP A 686 -12.58 14.32 -33.29
N VAL A 687 -13.47 13.65 -32.56
CA VAL A 687 -13.30 12.22 -32.22
C VAL A 687 -13.51 11.31 -33.43
N ILE A 688 -14.35 11.74 -34.39
CA ILE A 688 -14.60 11.01 -35.64
C ILE A 688 -13.37 11.10 -36.57
N ASN A 689 -12.57 12.19 -36.49
CA ASN A 689 -11.36 12.37 -37.29
C ASN A 689 -10.15 11.56 -36.82
N LEU A 690 -10.09 11.08 -35.57
CA LEU A 690 -9.05 10.14 -35.13
C LEU A 690 -9.34 8.69 -35.55
N ARG A 691 -10.60 8.38 -35.89
CA ARG A 691 -11.03 7.07 -36.41
C ARG A 691 -11.23 7.04 -37.92
N SER A 692 -11.10 8.18 -38.60
CA SER A 692 -11.06 8.21 -40.05
C SER A 692 -9.78 7.51 -40.54
N ASN A 693 -9.87 6.88 -41.70
CA ASN A 693 -8.97 5.82 -42.19
C ASN A 693 -7.48 6.20 -42.37
N ASP A 694 -7.04 7.41 -42.03
CA ASP A 694 -5.71 7.91 -42.38
C ASP A 694 -4.65 7.76 -41.28
N LEU A 695 -5.02 7.35 -40.05
CA LEU A 695 -4.11 7.16 -38.90
C LEU A 695 -3.90 5.69 -38.51
N PHE A 696 -4.06 4.74 -39.44
CA PHE A 696 -3.65 3.34 -39.21
C PHE A 696 -2.12 3.21 -39.19
N CYS A 697 -1.46 3.77 -38.18
CA CYS A 697 -0.06 3.48 -37.89
C CYS A 697 0.08 1.97 -37.64
N ASP A 698 0.98 1.31 -38.38
CA ASP A 698 1.28 -0.10 -38.16
C ASP A 698 2.03 -0.25 -36.82
N MET A 699 1.33 -0.67 -35.77
CA MET A 699 1.93 -0.88 -34.44
C MET A 699 2.68 -2.21 -34.36
N SER A 700 3.15 -2.74 -35.49
CA SER A 700 3.89 -4.00 -35.56
C SER A 700 5.22 -3.97 -34.80
N ASN A 701 5.79 -2.78 -34.63
CA ASN A 701 7.00 -2.53 -33.85
C ASN A 701 6.74 -2.40 -32.33
N ILE A 702 5.50 -2.56 -31.85
CA ILE A 702 5.23 -2.48 -30.41
C ILE A 702 4.96 -3.86 -29.83
N LYS A 703 5.70 -4.20 -28.77
CA LYS A 703 5.33 -5.26 -27.85
C LYS A 703 4.62 -4.62 -26.66
N LEU A 704 3.30 -4.79 -26.57
CA LEU A 704 2.50 -4.20 -25.50
C LEU A 704 2.29 -5.20 -24.36
N GLU A 705 2.73 -4.85 -23.16
CA GLU A 705 2.49 -5.58 -21.92
C GLU A 705 1.51 -4.80 -21.03
N ILE A 706 0.35 -5.36 -20.73
CA ILE A 706 -0.63 -4.79 -19.82
C ILE A 706 -0.58 -5.60 -18.52
N ARG A 707 -0.27 -4.93 -17.41
CA ARG A 707 -0.16 -5.49 -16.07
C ARG A 707 -1.28 -4.98 -15.18
N LYS A 708 -1.86 -5.88 -14.37
CA LYS A 708 -2.94 -5.58 -13.42
C LYS A 708 -4.15 -4.92 -14.12
N ASP A 709 -5.12 -4.46 -13.35
CA ASP A 709 -6.38 -3.91 -13.90
C ASP A 709 -6.17 -2.50 -14.45
N CYS A 710 -5.72 -2.43 -15.71
CA CYS A 710 -5.68 -1.18 -16.46
C CYS A 710 -7.09 -0.84 -17.00
N ILE A 711 -7.73 0.17 -16.41
CA ILE A 711 -9.11 0.57 -16.75
C ILE A 711 -9.10 1.41 -18.03
N GLY A 712 -10.04 1.17 -18.95
CA GLY A 712 -10.22 1.96 -20.18
C GLY A 712 -9.18 1.75 -21.29
N VAL A 713 -8.05 1.09 -21.00
CA VAL A 713 -7.00 0.79 -22.00
C VAL A 713 -7.58 -0.03 -23.16
N PHE A 714 -8.31 -1.10 -22.87
CA PHE A 714 -8.87 -1.99 -23.89
C PHE A 714 -9.88 -1.31 -24.81
N GLU A 715 -10.74 -0.43 -24.28
CA GLU A 715 -11.66 0.37 -25.09
C GLU A 715 -10.91 1.28 -26.07
N THR A 716 -9.78 1.83 -25.63
CA THR A 716 -8.93 2.71 -26.44
C THR A 716 -8.15 1.93 -27.51
N LEU A 717 -7.72 0.70 -27.19
CA LEU A 717 -7.00 -0.16 -28.14
C LEU A 717 -7.90 -0.73 -29.24
N SER A 718 -9.21 -0.52 -29.16
CA SER A 718 -10.16 -1.10 -30.09
C SER A 718 -9.92 -0.61 -31.53
N GLY A 719 -9.70 -1.55 -32.45
CA GLY A 719 -9.39 -1.26 -33.86
C GLY A 719 -7.90 -1.06 -34.18
N ILE A 720 -7.00 -1.17 -33.20
CA ILE A 720 -5.56 -0.99 -33.42
C ILE A 720 -4.88 -2.30 -33.86
N ASN A 721 -3.93 -2.17 -34.78
CA ASN A 721 -3.12 -3.25 -35.30
C ASN A 721 -1.91 -3.60 -34.41
N ILE A 722 -2.12 -4.32 -33.30
CA ILE A 722 -1.02 -4.77 -32.41
C ILE A 722 -0.61 -6.19 -32.79
N ARG A 723 0.68 -6.47 -33.05
CA ARG A 723 1.15 -7.85 -33.35
C ARG A 723 1.33 -8.72 -32.10
N MET A 724 1.79 -8.14 -30.99
CA MET A 724 2.10 -8.87 -29.76
C MET A 724 1.49 -8.18 -28.53
N LEU A 725 0.56 -8.88 -27.86
CA LEU A 725 -0.07 -8.44 -26.62
C LEU A 725 0.27 -9.42 -25.49
N MET A 726 0.72 -8.89 -24.36
CA MET A 726 1.01 -9.66 -23.16
C MET A 726 0.18 -9.14 -21.99
N LEU A 727 -0.72 -9.98 -21.48
CA LEU A 727 -1.57 -9.68 -20.33
C LEU A 727 -0.97 -10.35 -19.09
N LYS A 728 -0.66 -9.60 -18.05
CA LYS A 728 -0.02 -10.12 -16.84
C LYS A 728 -0.78 -9.72 -15.58
N GLN A 729 -1.22 -10.69 -14.78
CA GLN A 729 -1.98 -10.43 -13.55
C GLN A 729 -3.25 -9.57 -13.74
N VAL A 730 -3.83 -9.58 -14.94
CA VAL A 730 -5.13 -8.92 -15.18
C VAL A 730 -6.20 -9.71 -14.42
N THR A 731 -7.04 -9.05 -13.64
CA THR A 731 -8.14 -9.71 -12.91
C THR A 731 -9.48 -9.43 -13.57
N ASN A 732 -9.64 -8.23 -14.15
CA ASN A 732 -10.84 -7.84 -14.88
C ASN A 732 -10.69 -8.11 -16.39
N PHE A 733 -11.11 -9.30 -16.80
CA PHE A 733 -11.06 -9.70 -18.19
C PHE A 733 -12.27 -9.23 -19.02
N SER A 734 -13.37 -8.71 -18.45
CA SER A 734 -14.56 -8.35 -19.24
C SER A 734 -14.27 -7.29 -20.31
N CYS A 735 -13.36 -6.36 -20.02
CA CYS A 735 -12.92 -5.36 -20.99
C CYS A 735 -12.03 -5.97 -22.08
N VAL A 736 -11.29 -7.04 -21.76
CA VAL A 736 -10.48 -7.81 -22.73
C VAL A 736 -11.41 -8.51 -23.73
N ASP A 737 -12.51 -9.11 -23.27
CA ASP A 737 -13.47 -9.81 -24.13
C ASP A 737 -14.08 -8.90 -25.20
N GLN A 738 -14.37 -7.65 -24.84
CA GLN A 738 -14.97 -6.69 -25.77
C GLN A 738 -13.95 -6.13 -26.77
N ALA A 739 -12.69 -5.95 -26.34
CA ALA A 739 -11.66 -5.34 -27.17
C ALA A 739 -10.88 -6.34 -28.02
N LEU A 740 -10.70 -7.58 -27.57
CA LEU A 740 -9.92 -8.55 -28.33
C LEU A 740 -10.47 -8.77 -29.75
N PRO A 741 -11.79 -8.91 -29.99
CA PRO A 741 -12.39 -9.03 -31.32
C PRO A 741 -12.07 -7.89 -32.29
N THR A 742 -11.67 -6.72 -31.79
CA THR A 742 -11.40 -5.54 -32.63
C THR A 742 -9.92 -5.38 -32.96
N LEU A 743 -9.03 -6.22 -32.41
CA LEU A 743 -7.58 -6.22 -32.68
C LEU A 743 -7.24 -7.05 -33.94
N THR A 744 -7.58 -6.53 -35.11
CA THR A 744 -7.57 -7.28 -36.38
C THR A 744 -6.23 -7.97 -36.75
N LYS A 745 -5.07 -7.42 -36.34
CA LYS A 745 -3.73 -7.97 -36.64
C LYS A 745 -2.98 -8.65 -35.48
N LEU A 746 -3.68 -9.05 -34.42
CA LEU A 746 -3.06 -9.71 -33.27
C LEU A 746 -2.51 -11.11 -33.62
N GLU A 747 -1.19 -11.25 -33.74
CA GLU A 747 -0.55 -12.53 -34.08
C GLU A 747 -0.22 -13.38 -32.85
N LYS A 748 0.18 -12.75 -31.73
CA LYS A 748 0.66 -13.43 -30.52
C LYS A 748 -0.01 -12.85 -29.28
N LEU A 749 -0.69 -13.70 -28.51
CA LEU A 749 -1.30 -13.37 -27.23
C LEU A 749 -0.64 -14.17 -26.11
N TYR A 750 -0.04 -13.46 -25.15
CA TYR A 750 0.54 -14.04 -23.94
C TYR A 750 -0.35 -13.70 -22.75
N ILE A 751 -0.75 -14.70 -21.96
CA ILE A 751 -1.50 -14.51 -20.72
C ILE A 751 -0.67 -15.08 -19.57
N VAL A 752 -0.21 -14.22 -18.67
CA VAL A 752 0.77 -14.51 -17.62
C VAL A 752 0.19 -14.24 -16.24
N GLY A 753 -0.29 -15.28 -15.56
CA GLY A 753 -0.97 -15.14 -14.25
C GLY A 753 -2.37 -14.54 -14.35
N GLY A 754 -3.17 -14.77 -13.30
CA GLY A 754 -4.58 -14.35 -13.20
C GLY A 754 -5.54 -15.54 -13.08
N THR A 755 -6.70 -15.29 -12.47
CA THR A 755 -7.82 -16.22 -12.35
C THR A 755 -8.82 -16.00 -13.48
N LEU A 756 -8.95 -16.96 -14.40
CA LEU A 756 -9.82 -16.88 -15.59
C LEU A 756 -11.27 -17.32 -15.30
N ALA A 757 -11.73 -17.26 -14.04
CA ALA A 757 -12.93 -17.97 -13.59
C ALA A 757 -14.28 -17.40 -14.08
N SER A 758 -14.31 -16.15 -14.52
CA SER A 758 -15.55 -15.43 -14.87
C SER A 758 -15.64 -15.02 -16.35
N PHE A 759 -14.77 -15.58 -17.19
CA PHE A 759 -14.49 -15.02 -18.52
C PHE A 759 -15.08 -15.87 -19.64
N ASP A 760 -15.31 -15.33 -20.84
CA ASP A 760 -15.77 -16.12 -21.98
C ASP A 760 -14.98 -15.80 -23.26
N LEU A 761 -13.65 -15.92 -23.16
CA LEU A 761 -12.71 -15.60 -24.23
C LEU A 761 -13.12 -16.20 -25.57
N GLN A 762 -13.50 -15.33 -26.49
CA GLN A 762 -13.60 -15.72 -27.89
C GLN A 762 -12.19 -15.66 -28.51
N PRO A 763 -11.67 -16.78 -29.01
CA PRO A 763 -10.37 -16.75 -29.67
C PRO A 763 -10.46 -15.85 -30.90
N HIS A 764 -9.43 -15.01 -31.07
CA HIS A 764 -9.39 -14.05 -32.17
C HIS A 764 -8.85 -14.69 -33.46
N PRO A 765 -9.50 -14.52 -34.63
CA PRO A 765 -9.18 -15.26 -35.86
C PRO A 765 -7.76 -15.03 -36.40
N SER A 766 -7.11 -13.91 -36.06
CA SER A 766 -5.73 -13.62 -36.49
C SER A 766 -4.64 -14.12 -35.53
N VAL A 767 -4.98 -14.62 -34.33
CA VAL A 767 -3.99 -15.08 -33.36
C VAL A 767 -3.44 -16.45 -33.74
N LYS A 768 -2.15 -16.47 -34.08
CA LYS A 768 -1.41 -17.69 -34.45
C LYS A 768 -0.84 -18.42 -33.25
N LEU A 769 -0.57 -17.70 -32.15
CA LEU A 769 0.03 -18.24 -30.93
C LEU A 769 -0.68 -17.73 -29.68
N PHE A 770 -1.27 -18.65 -28.92
CA PHE A 770 -1.70 -18.42 -27.55
C PHE A 770 -0.68 -19.03 -26.59
N LYS A 771 -0.18 -18.24 -25.63
CA LYS A 771 0.72 -18.76 -24.59
C LYS A 771 0.21 -18.42 -23.20
N PHE A 772 -0.19 -19.43 -22.45
CA PHE A 772 -0.60 -19.34 -21.06
C PHE A 772 0.58 -19.68 -20.14
N ILE A 773 0.91 -18.78 -19.21
CA ILE A 773 2.02 -18.94 -18.28
C ILE A 773 1.50 -18.69 -16.87
N ARG A 774 1.52 -19.69 -15.97
CA ARG A 774 1.09 -19.53 -14.56
C ARG A 774 -0.34 -19.00 -14.36
N ALA A 775 -1.25 -19.23 -15.31
CA ALA A 775 -2.65 -18.86 -15.18
C ALA A 775 -3.41 -19.92 -14.37
N SER A 776 -4.41 -19.52 -13.59
CA SER A 776 -5.38 -20.43 -12.99
C SER A 776 -6.73 -20.30 -13.69
N CYS A 777 -7.30 -21.43 -14.11
CA CYS A 777 -8.58 -21.44 -14.81
C CYS A 777 -9.44 -22.63 -14.39
N PRO A 778 -10.77 -22.46 -14.28
CA PRO A 778 -11.66 -23.59 -14.15
C PRO A 778 -11.56 -24.51 -15.38
N SER A 779 -11.56 -25.82 -15.15
CA SER A 779 -11.57 -26.81 -16.24
C SER A 779 -12.72 -26.63 -17.25
N THR A 780 -13.89 -26.17 -16.79
CA THR A 780 -15.08 -25.86 -17.61
C THR A 780 -14.82 -24.74 -18.60
N TRP A 781 -14.21 -23.65 -18.11
CA TRP A 781 -13.76 -22.52 -18.92
C TRP A 781 -12.76 -22.96 -19.99
N PHE A 782 -11.72 -23.69 -19.57
CA PHE A 782 -10.65 -24.10 -20.46
C PHE A 782 -11.16 -25.01 -21.59
N ARG A 783 -12.12 -25.89 -21.27
CA ARG A 783 -12.80 -26.73 -22.26
C ARG A 783 -13.56 -25.90 -23.29
N ARG A 784 -14.36 -24.90 -22.87
CA ARG A 784 -15.07 -24.00 -23.79
C ARG A 784 -14.11 -23.25 -24.70
N PHE A 785 -13.00 -22.76 -24.16
CA PHE A 785 -11.95 -22.10 -24.93
C PHE A 785 -11.33 -23.02 -26.00
N LEU A 786 -10.99 -24.27 -25.64
CA LEU A 786 -10.48 -25.25 -26.59
C LEU A 786 -11.51 -25.62 -27.68
N VAL A 787 -12.78 -25.78 -27.32
CA VAL A 787 -13.85 -26.05 -28.29
C VAL A 787 -13.95 -24.91 -29.29
N ARG A 788 -13.90 -23.65 -28.84
CA ARG A 788 -13.90 -22.48 -29.73
C ARG A 788 -12.64 -22.41 -30.59
N LEU A 789 -11.46 -22.67 -30.04
CA LEU A 789 -10.22 -22.77 -30.82
C LEU A 789 -10.34 -23.82 -31.94
N SER A 790 -11.01 -24.94 -31.68
CA SER A 790 -11.19 -25.99 -32.69
C SER A 790 -12.09 -25.60 -33.87
N THR A 791 -12.88 -24.54 -33.72
CA THR A 791 -13.70 -23.99 -34.81
C THR A 791 -12.93 -23.05 -35.74
N MET A 792 -11.69 -22.70 -35.41
CA MET A 792 -10.86 -21.81 -36.23
C MET A 792 -10.31 -22.52 -37.47
N GLN A 793 -10.23 -21.82 -38.60
CA GLN A 793 -9.77 -22.39 -39.88
C GLN A 793 -8.23 -22.44 -40.02
N HIS A 794 -7.47 -21.89 -39.08
CA HIS A 794 -6.01 -21.76 -39.17
C HIS A 794 -5.29 -22.56 -38.08
N LEU A 795 -4.03 -22.93 -38.34
CA LEU A 795 -3.15 -23.58 -37.36
C LEU A 795 -2.92 -22.64 -36.17
N VAL A 796 -3.40 -23.04 -34.99
CA VAL A 796 -3.18 -22.31 -33.75
C VAL A 796 -2.25 -23.10 -32.85
N LYS A 797 -1.09 -22.52 -32.53
CA LYS A 797 -0.21 -23.07 -31.50
C LYS A 797 -0.67 -22.57 -30.13
N CYS A 798 -0.97 -23.49 -29.21
CA CYS A 798 -1.34 -23.18 -27.84
C CYS A 798 -0.30 -23.76 -26.88
N CYS A 799 0.48 -22.89 -26.22
CA CYS A 799 1.50 -23.31 -25.26
C CYS A 799 1.02 -23.05 -23.84
N ILE A 800 1.00 -24.08 -22.99
CA ILE A 800 0.63 -23.99 -21.58
C ILE A 800 1.85 -24.33 -20.72
N SER A 801 2.34 -23.33 -19.98
CA SER A 801 3.46 -23.51 -19.06
C SER A 801 3.04 -23.21 -17.63
N LYS A 802 3.16 -24.20 -16.73
CA LYS A 802 2.95 -24.05 -15.28
C LYS A 802 1.57 -23.49 -14.88
N CYS A 803 0.49 -23.84 -15.59
CA CYS A 803 -0.86 -23.33 -15.30
C CYS A 803 -1.63 -24.27 -14.36
N ASP A 804 -2.29 -23.74 -13.33
CA ASP A 804 -3.09 -24.54 -12.41
C ASP A 804 -4.55 -24.57 -12.89
N VAL A 805 -4.92 -25.60 -13.64
CA VAL A 805 -6.31 -25.82 -14.04
C VAL A 805 -7.06 -26.43 -12.86
N THR A 806 -7.87 -25.64 -12.16
CA THR A 806 -8.61 -26.09 -10.99
C THR A 806 -9.83 -26.90 -11.39
N LEU A 807 -10.07 -27.99 -10.66
CA LEU A 807 -11.30 -28.75 -10.75
C LEU A 807 -12.40 -27.93 -10.10
N ASP A 808 -13.49 -27.74 -10.83
CA ASP A 808 -14.64 -26.99 -10.32
C ASP A 808 -15.30 -27.82 -9.20
N ALA A 809 -15.34 -27.29 -7.97
CA ALA A 809 -15.85 -28.03 -6.80
C ALA A 809 -17.36 -28.34 -6.91
N ASN A 810 -18.06 -27.65 -7.82
CA ASN A 810 -19.46 -27.88 -8.12
C ASN A 810 -19.68 -28.98 -9.18
N PHE A 811 -18.63 -29.57 -9.74
CA PHE A 811 -18.73 -30.74 -10.59
C PHE A 811 -18.83 -32.01 -9.73
N LYS A 812 -19.98 -32.20 -9.08
CA LYS A 812 -20.31 -33.50 -8.49
C LYS A 812 -20.57 -34.49 -9.64
N GLU A 813 -19.77 -35.55 -9.71
CA GLU A 813 -20.14 -36.80 -10.39
C GLU A 813 -21.34 -37.39 -9.62
N THR A 814 -22.54 -36.89 -9.86
CA THR A 814 -23.77 -37.54 -9.41
C THR A 814 -24.55 -37.97 -10.63
N ASP A 815 -24.55 -39.29 -10.81
CA ASP A 815 -25.48 -40.14 -11.55
C ASP A 815 -25.66 -39.93 -13.06
N SER A 816 -25.56 -41.06 -13.76
CA SER A 816 -25.44 -41.23 -15.19
C SER A 816 -26.67 -40.90 -16.03
N ASP A 817 -27.78 -40.40 -15.50
CA ASP A 817 -29.04 -40.38 -16.29
C ASP A 817 -29.94 -39.13 -16.15
N SER A 818 -29.46 -38.00 -15.64
CA SER A 818 -30.28 -36.77 -15.67
C SER A 818 -29.50 -35.46 -15.75
N CYS A 819 -28.70 -35.28 -16.79
CA CYS A 819 -28.29 -33.95 -17.23
C CYS A 819 -29.16 -33.53 -18.42
N GLY A 820 -29.98 -32.49 -18.21
CA GLY A 820 -30.66 -31.79 -19.30
C GLY A 820 -29.65 -31.37 -20.36
N ALA A 821 -29.91 -31.82 -21.58
CA ALA A 821 -29.12 -31.54 -22.77
C ALA A 821 -28.96 -30.03 -23.00
N VAL A 822 -27.83 -29.46 -22.58
CA VAL A 822 -27.17 -28.43 -23.39
C VAL A 822 -26.39 -29.18 -24.47
N THR A 823 -27.12 -29.72 -25.43
CA THR A 823 -26.55 -30.14 -26.71
C THR A 823 -26.25 -28.89 -27.52
N GLU A 824 -25.17 -28.18 -27.17
CA GLU A 824 -24.43 -27.48 -28.21
C GLU A 824 -23.84 -28.59 -29.09
N THR A 825 -24.55 -28.91 -30.17
CA THR A 825 -24.02 -29.78 -31.23
C THR A 825 -22.73 -29.15 -31.73
N LEU A 826 -21.59 -29.74 -31.35
CA LEU A 826 -20.28 -29.43 -31.91
C LEU A 826 -20.40 -29.36 -33.44
N PRO A 827 -20.02 -28.24 -34.10
CA PRO A 827 -20.05 -28.17 -35.55
C PRO A 827 -19.16 -29.28 -36.11
N ARG A 828 -19.77 -30.20 -36.89
CA ARG A 828 -19.14 -31.45 -37.36
C ARG A 828 -17.98 -31.23 -38.34
N SER A 829 -17.64 -30.00 -38.73
CA SER A 829 -16.79 -29.73 -39.90
C SER A 829 -15.56 -28.82 -39.67
N GLY A 830 -15.16 -28.52 -38.43
CA GLY A 830 -13.91 -27.79 -38.15
C GLY A 830 -12.76 -28.75 -37.80
N THR A 831 -11.68 -28.77 -38.60
CA THR A 831 -10.44 -29.52 -38.35
C THR A 831 -9.28 -28.55 -38.09
N ALA A 832 -9.35 -27.77 -37.00
CA ALA A 832 -8.21 -26.96 -36.60
C ALA A 832 -7.10 -27.88 -36.05
N ASP A 833 -5.91 -27.81 -36.64
CA ASP A 833 -4.71 -28.44 -36.07
C ASP A 833 -4.26 -27.62 -34.84
N ILE A 834 -4.72 -28.04 -33.67
CA ILE A 834 -4.29 -27.46 -32.39
C ILE A 834 -3.04 -28.20 -31.96
N THR A 835 -1.91 -27.49 -31.84
CA THR A 835 -0.72 -28.04 -31.17
C THR A 835 -0.72 -27.55 -29.72
N LEU A 836 -0.98 -28.45 -28.78
CA LEU A 836 -0.92 -28.15 -27.36
C LEU A 836 0.43 -28.55 -26.78
N GLU A 837 1.16 -27.62 -26.15
CA GLU A 837 2.42 -27.91 -25.46
C GLU A 837 2.24 -27.75 -23.94
N VAL A 838 2.31 -28.84 -23.18
CA VAL A 838 2.06 -28.85 -21.72
C VAL A 838 3.37 -29.07 -20.97
N ALA A 839 3.77 -28.17 -20.06
CA ALA A 839 5.09 -28.22 -19.41
C ALA A 839 5.16 -28.90 -18.03
N LYS A 840 4.02 -29.24 -17.41
CA LYS A 840 3.91 -29.95 -16.11
C LYS A 840 2.51 -30.57 -15.98
N ASP A 841 2.35 -31.61 -15.16
CA ASP A 841 1.03 -32.24 -14.95
C ASP A 841 -0.01 -31.30 -14.36
N CYS A 842 -1.15 -31.24 -15.04
CA CYS A 842 -2.33 -30.48 -14.64
C CYS A 842 -3.56 -31.40 -14.69
N PRO A 843 -3.98 -32.02 -13.59
CA PRO A 843 -5.12 -32.95 -13.55
C PRO A 843 -6.41 -32.36 -14.15
N GLY A 844 -6.69 -31.08 -13.91
CA GLY A 844 -7.84 -30.38 -14.48
C GLY A 844 -7.75 -30.16 -15.99
N LEU A 845 -6.53 -29.99 -16.54
CA LEU A 845 -6.30 -29.86 -17.98
C LEU A 845 -6.72 -31.14 -18.68
N TYR A 846 -6.32 -32.28 -18.13
CA TYR A 846 -6.62 -33.58 -18.68
C TYR A 846 -8.14 -33.83 -18.79
N LYS A 847 -8.92 -33.51 -17.75
CA LYS A 847 -10.39 -33.57 -17.84
C LYS A 847 -10.95 -32.63 -18.91
N ALA A 848 -10.36 -31.44 -19.10
CA ALA A 848 -10.80 -30.48 -20.11
C ALA A 848 -10.52 -30.92 -21.56
N LEU A 849 -9.53 -31.80 -21.79
CA LEU A 849 -9.23 -32.35 -23.12
C LEU A 849 -10.26 -33.38 -23.59
N ARG A 850 -11.10 -33.91 -22.70
CA ARG A 850 -12.08 -34.95 -23.03
C ARG A 850 -13.13 -34.47 -24.04
N GLY A 851 -13.20 -35.17 -25.18
CA GLY A 851 -14.12 -34.84 -26.28
C GLY A 851 -13.71 -33.61 -27.10
N THR A 852 -12.46 -33.15 -27.00
CA THR A 852 -11.94 -32.09 -27.87
C THR A 852 -11.50 -32.64 -29.23
N GLY A 853 -11.54 -31.79 -30.26
CA GLY A 853 -11.11 -32.14 -31.62
C GLY A 853 -9.62 -32.02 -31.89
N ILE A 854 -8.77 -32.15 -30.87
CA ILE A 854 -7.31 -31.95 -30.98
C ILE A 854 -6.70 -33.08 -31.81
N THR A 855 -5.96 -32.72 -32.85
CA THR A 855 -5.25 -33.65 -33.75
C THR A 855 -3.79 -33.85 -33.35
N ARG A 856 -3.11 -32.86 -32.74
CA ARG A 856 -1.70 -32.96 -32.31
C ARG A 856 -1.49 -32.55 -30.84
N LEU A 857 -0.93 -33.42 -30.03
CA LEU A 857 -0.70 -33.16 -28.59
C LEU A 857 0.79 -33.36 -28.24
N THR A 858 1.42 -32.34 -27.69
CA THR A 858 2.80 -32.40 -27.17
C THR A 858 2.81 -32.20 -25.65
N ILE A 859 3.23 -33.22 -24.92
CA ILE A 859 3.29 -33.22 -23.46
C ILE A 859 4.75 -33.27 -23.04
N SER A 860 5.18 -32.40 -22.14
CA SER A 860 6.55 -32.33 -21.64
C SER A 860 6.58 -32.33 -20.11
N ASN A 861 7.53 -33.06 -19.52
CA ASN A 861 7.74 -33.17 -18.07
C ASN A 861 6.50 -33.63 -17.27
N ALA A 862 5.83 -34.70 -17.73
CA ALA A 862 4.73 -35.31 -16.98
C ALA A 862 5.27 -36.27 -15.90
N GLU A 863 5.07 -35.92 -14.64
CA GLU A 863 5.46 -36.67 -13.44
C GLU A 863 4.46 -37.79 -13.06
N ASN A 864 3.20 -37.71 -13.51
CA ASN A 864 2.06 -38.53 -13.10
C ASN A 864 1.39 -39.21 -14.31
N GLY A 865 2.05 -40.25 -14.83
CA GLY A 865 1.57 -41.05 -15.96
C GLY A 865 0.17 -41.66 -15.81
N ARG A 866 -0.38 -41.79 -14.59
CA ARG A 866 -1.74 -42.33 -14.38
C ARG A 866 -2.82 -41.42 -14.95
N LEU A 867 -2.71 -40.10 -14.78
CA LEU A 867 -3.71 -39.17 -15.30
C LEU A 867 -3.70 -39.13 -16.84
N LEU A 868 -2.50 -39.22 -17.42
CA LEU A 868 -2.33 -39.36 -18.86
C LEU A 868 -3.05 -40.61 -19.39
N SER A 869 -2.90 -41.75 -18.71
CA SER A 869 -3.52 -43.02 -19.13
C SER A 869 -5.04 -42.98 -19.20
N GLN A 870 -5.68 -42.25 -18.29
CA GLN A 870 -7.14 -42.12 -18.26
C GLN A 870 -7.66 -41.15 -19.31
N THR A 871 -6.82 -40.23 -19.77
CA THR A 871 -7.26 -39.05 -20.52
C THR A 871 -7.04 -39.18 -22.01
N ILE A 872 -5.84 -39.58 -22.41
CA ILE A 872 -5.46 -39.70 -23.83
C ILE A 872 -6.46 -40.57 -24.63
N PRO A 873 -7.01 -41.69 -24.12
CA PRO A 873 -8.01 -42.49 -24.84
C PRO A 873 -9.29 -41.74 -25.16
N THR A 874 -9.61 -40.71 -24.37
CA THR A 874 -10.86 -39.96 -24.51
C THR A 874 -10.79 -38.85 -25.56
N ILE A 875 -9.63 -38.66 -26.20
CA ILE A 875 -9.41 -37.68 -27.28
C ILE A 875 -9.61 -38.37 -28.63
N SER A 876 -10.87 -38.49 -29.05
CA SER A 876 -11.29 -39.30 -30.22
C SER A 876 -10.67 -38.94 -31.58
N LYS A 877 -10.06 -37.74 -31.72
CA LYS A 877 -9.47 -37.25 -32.98
C LYS A 877 -7.95 -37.07 -32.92
N LEU A 878 -7.29 -37.57 -31.88
CA LEU A 878 -5.84 -37.40 -31.73
C LEU A 878 -5.10 -38.23 -32.78
N GLU A 879 -4.37 -37.55 -33.68
CA GLU A 879 -3.60 -38.17 -34.76
C GLU A 879 -2.10 -38.23 -34.45
N GLU A 880 -1.54 -37.22 -33.77
CA GLU A 880 -0.13 -37.17 -33.36
C GLU A 880 0.02 -36.90 -31.87
N LEU A 881 0.84 -37.70 -31.19
CA LEU A 881 1.14 -37.56 -29.77
C LEU A 881 2.66 -37.53 -29.57
N THR A 882 3.19 -36.41 -29.08
CA THR A 882 4.60 -36.31 -28.64
C THR A 882 4.64 -36.22 -27.12
N ILE A 883 5.38 -37.10 -26.46
CA ILE A 883 5.60 -37.05 -25.01
C ILE A 883 7.10 -36.93 -24.73
N THR A 884 7.50 -35.92 -23.98
CA THR A 884 8.89 -35.65 -23.63
C THR A 884 9.11 -35.65 -22.10
N ASN A 885 10.22 -36.24 -21.61
CA ASN A 885 10.58 -36.24 -20.19
C ASN A 885 9.48 -36.74 -19.22
N ALA A 886 8.75 -37.80 -19.57
CA ALA A 886 7.64 -38.30 -18.76
C ALA A 886 7.93 -39.64 -18.05
N LYS A 887 7.34 -39.85 -16.88
CA LYS A 887 7.22 -41.18 -16.23
C LYS A 887 5.85 -41.76 -16.55
N LEU A 888 5.80 -42.71 -17.48
CA LEU A 888 4.55 -43.23 -18.01
C LEU A 888 4.16 -44.55 -17.34
N PHE A 889 2.89 -44.65 -16.92
CA PHE A 889 2.32 -45.86 -16.33
C PHE A 889 1.01 -46.18 -17.03
N ASN A 890 0.95 -47.33 -17.71
CA ASN A 890 -0.28 -47.89 -18.26
C ASN A 890 -1.04 -46.98 -19.27
N LEU A 891 -0.34 -46.25 -20.14
CA LEU A 891 -0.98 -45.35 -21.12
C LEU A 891 -1.81 -46.13 -22.15
N ASP A 892 -3.11 -45.85 -22.21
CA ASP A 892 -3.99 -46.28 -23.30
C ASP A 892 -3.95 -45.23 -24.43
N LEU A 893 -3.90 -45.69 -25.69
CA LEU A 893 -3.82 -44.83 -26.88
C LEU A 893 -5.15 -44.87 -27.65
N PRO A 894 -5.67 -43.74 -28.14
CA PRO A 894 -6.92 -43.69 -28.91
C PRO A 894 -6.74 -44.30 -30.30
N LEU A 895 -7.74 -45.01 -30.81
CA LEU A 895 -7.75 -45.68 -32.13
C LEU A 895 -7.43 -44.76 -33.33
N SER A 896 -7.60 -43.44 -33.17
CA SER A 896 -7.32 -42.43 -34.18
C SER A 896 -5.84 -42.11 -34.40
N LEU A 897 -4.96 -42.59 -33.51
CA LEU A 897 -3.56 -42.18 -33.45
C LEU A 897 -2.75 -42.75 -34.63
N ARG A 898 -2.04 -41.87 -35.35
CA ARG A 898 -1.19 -42.22 -36.50
C ARG A 898 0.29 -42.10 -36.19
N TYR A 899 0.66 -41.14 -35.34
CA TYR A 899 2.05 -40.89 -34.97
C TYR A 899 2.20 -40.77 -33.45
N VAL A 900 3.18 -41.47 -32.89
CA VAL A 900 3.54 -41.37 -31.48
C VAL A 900 5.04 -41.15 -31.36
N HIS A 901 5.45 -40.14 -30.62
CA HIS A 901 6.85 -39.81 -30.40
C HIS A 901 7.14 -39.70 -28.91
N PHE A 902 7.92 -40.65 -28.38
CA PHE A 902 8.40 -40.61 -27.00
C PHE A 902 9.86 -40.12 -27.00
N LYS A 903 10.14 -39.01 -26.33
CA LYS A 903 11.50 -38.46 -26.17
C LYS A 903 11.88 -38.42 -24.70
N GLN A 904 12.99 -39.02 -24.29
CA GLN A 904 13.46 -38.96 -22.90
C GLN A 904 12.43 -39.47 -21.86
N CYS A 905 11.59 -40.44 -22.25
CA CYS A 905 10.58 -41.01 -21.35
C CYS A 905 11.14 -42.20 -20.57
N SER A 906 10.51 -42.51 -19.44
CA SER A 906 10.82 -43.71 -18.65
C SER A 906 9.59 -44.59 -18.49
N PHE A 907 9.81 -45.90 -18.65
CA PHE A 907 8.76 -46.91 -18.72
C PHE A 907 9.06 -48.06 -17.75
N PRO A 908 8.05 -48.60 -17.06
CA PRO A 908 8.15 -49.92 -16.43
C PRO A 908 8.28 -51.02 -17.49
N PHE A 909 9.15 -52.01 -17.28
CA PHE A 909 9.39 -53.09 -18.24
C PHE A 909 8.11 -53.80 -18.70
N HIS A 910 7.27 -54.25 -17.76
CA HIS A 910 5.99 -54.93 -18.01
C HIS A 910 4.96 -54.11 -18.82
N TRP A 911 5.20 -52.80 -19.00
CA TRP A 911 4.30 -51.94 -19.75
C TRP A 911 4.60 -51.94 -21.25
N LEU A 912 5.85 -52.15 -21.66
CA LEU A 912 6.23 -52.21 -23.06
C LEU A 912 5.46 -53.31 -23.79
N ASP A 913 5.39 -54.52 -23.21
CA ASP A 913 4.62 -55.64 -23.78
C ASP A 913 3.14 -55.26 -24.02
N ARG A 914 2.52 -54.57 -23.05
CA ARG A 914 1.12 -54.12 -23.19
C ARG A 914 0.96 -53.00 -24.21
N LEU A 915 1.93 -52.08 -24.30
CA LEU A 915 1.93 -51.02 -25.29
C LEU A 915 2.01 -51.62 -26.70
N PHE A 916 2.91 -52.57 -26.93
CA PHE A 916 3.06 -53.23 -28.23
C PHE A 916 1.85 -54.09 -28.58
N LEU A 917 1.31 -54.85 -27.63
CA LEU A 917 0.07 -55.60 -27.83
C LEU A 917 -1.06 -54.65 -28.26
N LYS A 918 -1.20 -53.50 -27.59
CA LYS A 918 -2.20 -52.49 -27.94
C LYS A 918 -1.93 -51.87 -29.31
N LEU A 919 -0.69 -51.46 -29.61
CA LEU A 919 -0.31 -50.93 -30.92
C LEU A 919 -0.55 -51.94 -32.06
N SER A 920 -0.43 -53.23 -31.79
CA SER A 920 -0.70 -54.30 -32.77
C SER A 920 -2.20 -54.45 -33.10
N LEU A 921 -3.09 -54.03 -32.20
CA LEU A 921 -4.55 -54.06 -32.40
C LEU A 921 -5.05 -52.92 -33.31
N PHE A 922 -4.20 -51.96 -33.66
CA PHE A 922 -4.57 -50.87 -34.58
C PHE A 922 -4.58 -51.38 -36.02
N CYS A 923 -5.72 -51.25 -36.69
CA CYS A 923 -5.91 -51.68 -38.08
C CYS A 923 -5.19 -50.79 -39.13
N HIS A 924 -4.49 -49.74 -38.69
CA HIS A 924 -3.76 -48.79 -39.54
C HIS A 924 -2.28 -48.72 -39.13
N SER A 925 -1.38 -48.41 -40.06
CA SER A 925 0.06 -48.28 -39.81
C SER A 925 0.35 -47.11 -38.86
N VAL A 926 0.51 -47.38 -37.57
CA VAL A 926 0.98 -46.40 -36.58
C VAL A 926 2.50 -46.29 -36.69
N ARG A 927 3.02 -45.07 -36.86
CA ARG A 927 4.46 -44.79 -36.74
C ARG A 927 4.78 -44.41 -35.30
N CYS A 928 5.68 -45.17 -34.69
CA CYS A 928 6.13 -44.93 -33.32
C CYS A 928 7.63 -44.61 -33.33
N CYS A 929 7.99 -43.42 -32.87
CA CYS A 929 9.38 -42.99 -32.70
C CYS A 929 9.72 -42.94 -31.20
N ILE A 930 10.85 -43.54 -30.83
CA ILE A 930 11.34 -43.58 -29.44
C ILE A 930 12.78 -43.05 -29.41
N GLU A 931 12.97 -41.90 -28.78
CA GLU A 931 14.26 -41.22 -28.68
C GLU A 931 14.73 -41.19 -27.21
N THR A 932 15.86 -41.84 -26.89
CA THR A 932 16.52 -41.76 -25.56
C THR A 932 15.66 -42.16 -24.35
N CYS A 933 15.01 -43.32 -24.36
CA CYS A 933 14.16 -43.75 -23.24
C CYS A 933 14.89 -44.67 -22.25
N VAL A 934 14.57 -44.57 -20.95
CA VAL A 934 15.15 -45.40 -19.87
C VAL A 934 14.10 -46.39 -19.38
N VAL A 935 14.39 -47.69 -19.49
CA VAL A 935 13.54 -48.72 -18.89
C VAL A 935 13.90 -48.82 -17.41
N ILE A 936 12.91 -48.65 -16.53
CA ILE A 936 13.12 -48.77 -15.09
C ILE A 936 12.74 -50.18 -14.67
N ASP A 937 13.72 -50.95 -14.20
CA ASP A 937 13.48 -52.25 -13.58
C ASP A 937 12.88 -52.05 -12.18
N ILE A 938 11.56 -52.24 -12.08
CA ILE A 938 10.85 -52.18 -10.81
C ILE A 938 10.93 -53.57 -10.19
N GLY A 939 12.07 -53.86 -9.54
CA GLY A 939 12.27 -54.93 -8.56
C GLY A 939 11.64 -56.28 -8.88
N ALA A 940 12.48 -57.23 -9.30
CA ALA A 940 12.15 -58.64 -9.49
C ALA A 940 11.36 -59.26 -8.32
N ASN A 941 10.03 -59.21 -8.38
CA ASN A 941 9.17 -60.13 -7.66
C ASN A 941 9.06 -61.39 -8.54
N LYS A 942 9.96 -62.35 -8.31
CA LYS A 942 9.97 -63.68 -8.92
C LYS A 942 8.68 -64.44 -8.59
N LYS A 943 7.58 -64.19 -9.31
CA LYS A 943 6.36 -65.03 -9.27
C LYS A 943 5.33 -64.70 -10.37
N THR A 944 5.73 -64.52 -11.63
CA THR A 944 4.78 -64.41 -12.76
C THR A 944 5.25 -65.04 -14.08
N ASP A 945 6.10 -66.07 -14.06
CA ASP A 945 6.65 -66.68 -15.30
C ASP A 945 5.81 -67.83 -15.91
N SER A 946 4.51 -67.94 -15.64
CA SER A 946 3.72 -69.09 -16.16
C SER A 946 2.38 -68.80 -16.82
N GLN A 947 2.05 -67.55 -17.16
CA GLN A 947 0.76 -67.24 -17.82
C GLN A 947 0.81 -66.32 -19.04
N PHE A 948 1.95 -66.20 -19.75
CA PHE A 948 2.05 -65.29 -20.89
C PHE A 948 2.39 -65.92 -22.26
N SER A 949 2.57 -67.24 -22.38
CA SER A 949 2.90 -67.86 -23.68
C SER A 949 1.71 -68.20 -24.59
N ALA A 950 0.47 -67.80 -24.25
CA ALA A 950 -0.74 -68.27 -24.94
C ALA A 950 -1.55 -67.22 -25.71
N VAL A 951 -1.07 -65.98 -25.89
CA VAL A 951 -1.86 -64.89 -26.55
C VAL A 951 -1.24 -64.36 -27.85
N VAL A 952 -0.08 -64.85 -28.28
CA VAL A 952 0.63 -64.28 -29.46
C VAL A 952 0.27 -64.98 -30.79
N SER A 953 -0.58 -66.01 -30.80
CA SER A 953 -0.81 -66.81 -32.02
C SER A 953 -1.82 -66.25 -33.04
N ASP A 954 -2.56 -65.16 -32.76
CA ASP A 954 -3.65 -64.70 -33.65
C ASP A 954 -3.60 -63.22 -34.10
N CYS A 955 -2.52 -62.49 -33.82
CA CYS A 955 -2.38 -61.11 -34.33
C CYS A 955 -1.90 -61.12 -35.80
N ARG A 956 -2.80 -60.82 -36.76
CA ARG A 956 -2.41 -60.42 -38.12
C ARG A 956 -1.56 -59.15 -38.02
N MET A 957 -0.28 -59.26 -38.37
CA MET A 957 0.76 -58.23 -38.23
C MET A 957 0.36 -56.91 -38.90
N ALA A 958 -0.08 -55.92 -38.11
CA ALA A 958 -0.02 -54.53 -38.52
C ALA A 958 1.46 -54.14 -38.73
N GLN A 959 1.78 -53.44 -39.83
CA GLN A 959 3.13 -52.90 -40.05
C GLN A 959 3.39 -51.77 -39.05
N ILE A 960 3.94 -52.10 -37.89
CA ILE A 960 4.48 -51.12 -36.94
C ILE A 960 5.86 -50.72 -37.46
N GLN A 961 6.01 -49.44 -37.84
CA GLN A 961 7.32 -48.87 -38.16
C GLN A 961 7.88 -48.23 -36.89
N LEU A 962 8.90 -48.86 -36.32
CA LEU A 962 9.66 -48.34 -35.18
C LEU A 962 10.99 -47.75 -35.66
N GLU A 963 11.16 -46.47 -35.37
CA GLU A 963 12.42 -45.74 -35.57
C GLU A 963 12.99 -45.44 -34.19
N VAL A 964 14.19 -45.94 -33.90
CA VAL A 964 14.76 -45.88 -32.56
C VAL A 964 16.19 -45.36 -32.61
N GLN A 965 16.44 -44.24 -31.94
CA GLN A 965 17.72 -43.54 -32.06
C GLN A 965 18.77 -43.97 -31.01
N LYS A 966 18.37 -44.36 -29.79
CA LYS A 966 19.25 -44.88 -28.72
C LYS A 966 18.47 -45.84 -27.81
N VAL A 967 18.89 -47.10 -27.71
CA VAL A 967 18.20 -48.18 -26.97
C VAL A 967 19.20 -48.93 -26.09
N SER A 968 18.79 -49.36 -24.88
CA SER A 968 19.57 -50.36 -24.13
C SER A 968 19.53 -51.71 -24.84
N LEU A 969 20.61 -52.49 -24.75
CA LEU A 969 20.72 -53.82 -25.37
C LEU A 969 19.55 -54.74 -24.96
N GLU A 970 19.17 -54.71 -23.68
CA GLU A 970 18.06 -55.50 -23.11
C GLU A 970 16.70 -55.22 -23.78
N LEU A 971 16.42 -53.95 -24.12
CA LEU A 971 15.18 -53.59 -24.80
C LEU A 971 15.23 -53.99 -26.28
N TYR A 972 16.39 -53.90 -26.93
CA TYR A 972 16.57 -54.34 -28.30
C TYR A 972 16.32 -55.85 -28.43
N GLU A 973 16.91 -56.66 -27.56
CA GLU A 973 16.72 -58.12 -27.53
C GLU A 973 15.25 -58.51 -27.28
N ALA A 974 14.59 -57.85 -26.33
CA ALA A 974 13.16 -58.08 -26.05
C ALA A 974 12.27 -57.80 -27.27
N LEU A 975 12.52 -56.71 -28.02
CA LEU A 975 11.76 -56.35 -29.22
C LEU A 975 11.95 -57.34 -30.37
N CYS A 976 13.20 -57.78 -30.59
CA CYS A 976 13.52 -58.77 -31.60
C CYS A 976 12.87 -60.13 -31.30
N ASN A 977 12.86 -60.55 -30.03
CA ASN A 977 12.22 -61.80 -29.60
C ASN A 977 10.69 -61.81 -29.80
N GLN A 978 10.06 -60.63 -29.95
CA GLN A 978 8.63 -60.47 -30.20
C GLN A 978 8.28 -60.35 -31.71
N GLY A 979 9.26 -60.50 -32.61
CA GLY A 979 9.03 -60.45 -34.07
C GLY A 979 8.82 -59.04 -34.64
N ILE A 980 9.18 -58.00 -33.90
CA ILE A 980 9.00 -56.60 -34.30
C ILE A 980 10.14 -56.17 -35.24
N LYS A 981 9.79 -55.69 -36.45
CA LYS A 981 10.78 -55.25 -37.45
C LYS A 981 11.25 -53.81 -37.15
N ILE A 982 12.48 -53.68 -36.64
CA ILE A 982 13.15 -52.39 -36.43
C ILE A 982 13.70 -51.89 -37.78
N ILE A 983 13.35 -50.67 -38.19
CA ILE A 983 13.60 -50.18 -39.56
C ILE A 983 14.89 -49.36 -39.66
N THR A 984 15.26 -48.64 -38.59
CA THR A 984 16.47 -47.81 -38.56
C THR A 984 16.95 -47.65 -37.12
N VAL A 985 18.24 -47.92 -36.89
CA VAL A 985 19.00 -47.53 -35.69
C VAL A 985 19.97 -46.45 -36.13
N ALA A 986 19.82 -45.22 -35.64
CA ALA A 986 20.75 -44.14 -35.94
C ALA A 986 22.08 -44.38 -35.21
N GLU A 987 23.22 -44.20 -35.90
CA GLU A 987 24.57 -44.47 -35.42
C GLU A 987 24.83 -43.98 -33.98
N GLY A 988 25.06 -44.95 -33.09
CA GLY A 988 25.54 -44.76 -31.73
C GLY A 988 25.84 -46.14 -31.14
N ASP A 989 27.05 -46.32 -30.61
CA ASP A 989 27.65 -47.60 -30.20
C ASP A 989 26.69 -48.54 -29.43
N VAL A 990 26.06 -49.47 -30.17
CA VAL A 990 25.47 -50.68 -29.59
C VAL A 990 26.42 -51.82 -29.98
N ILE A 991 27.27 -52.24 -29.02
CA ILE A 991 28.05 -53.47 -29.16
C ILE A 991 27.05 -54.62 -29.03
N LEU A 992 26.66 -55.21 -30.16
CA LEU A 992 25.94 -56.49 -30.18
C LEU A 992 26.91 -57.60 -29.73
N PRO A 993 26.58 -58.43 -28.73
CA PRO A 993 27.23 -59.73 -28.60
C PRO A 993 26.65 -60.65 -29.69
N SER A 994 27.54 -61.45 -30.28
CA SER A 994 27.32 -62.35 -31.43
C SER A 994 26.09 -63.25 -31.35
#